data_AF-A0A3A5VX36-F1
#
_entry.id   AF-A0A3A5VX36-F1
#
_cell.length_a   1.000
_cell.length_b   1.000
_cell.length_c   1.000
_cell.angle_alpha   90.00
_cell.angle_beta   90.00
_cell.angle_gamma   90.00
#
_symmetry.space_group_name_H-M   'P 1'
#
loop_
_entity.id
_entity.type
_entity.pdbx_description
1 polymer ?
#
loop_
_entity_poly.entity_id
_entity_poly.type
_entity_poly.pdbx_seq_one_letter_code
_entity_poly.pdbx_strand_id
1 'polypeptide(L)'
;MTRTPPRRSSQHTLSLLLVTLFTLQLVAPIASAAGMQSCSDTGGVCDEYDHAEDLTPNRQDWVEGTYEFDLVSTSSINLQLTWAVREFERDSLGLGSGTIIGDTLEMTDGLDANDGAPADLIRHTFNVETAGPGSPTVGQKLKTEVNDAIQSALESGFGTVTSITTDYVPTFVAGGQTTACSTDDTSDALAEGASEDNVFEPPLCFQATASVDLLASNFNLVGSSNLDLERTYRGLLTMGAQINTSFDLTTKPGHKAEYVINPSSYSTIVDVDTNGTLVSQTGPPAYASASWSTDHLSALEGDGDKVQTVSMQMAHRNSSASPTVYIEEGSKAIDLNLVLDLSDEYAATIDFAAGLYYLDTETLNNWGINMFEVASSASVPVITSDGIRLAYHNDIVDLTQFTDQFPVGDIVEGLGNTIAGVGDINMSDLQWVSVSDGTGIFESEGGLNYSHAAGCTEPITAGQVLHYCLEGANAMDESYPIYLQTTSEPFSMRFIDIIIAQIDDENSSIVDFLENVQSSDLERLMNAGFSLEALIGGTFLNSIDLSGLPPADLTIEIILPNWVTTVDNTSSITLTKTLDQSAVLDVSLTGIEPYNWEHEIKDEDGRVLCYANQSTCVQSDVAFDLASVNFNEWSGSFSVTMALDAELSIYRVGFVDGKQCFNDIGIEACAQMEAFPSDLLRLIIDLSSRMETPLGTTVDLPWCEDDDLKSYFDDCEALELEATRQGMKDLAKRFGEVVTDGIHGMGTLLAEDQENPFDVVDLSAFVISTGISGIEVPDETVSDDEPIVLSLTIPEVKFTIGSANGWSGLTSPNPEEISLSIVTSSLQSVFHQPIQMAADVVTKGLRTSIIGGDGLTYPPTNEETITLSTGPVNTEFPQETNGFESPIADAAYSGPLTFTLPRGVKVIDASSSAGNLIITEDGGRQTVTYIIPPGEFEDDLTFRIQIGWIYFLIQFWVYPTIVLILLVLFIRRRRRKKKKKKAMMANRQASINKAQFSDGEFSDLVGYSSPALVRGETIEQMADVDERSF
;
A
#
# COMPACT_ATOMS: atom_id res chain seq x y z
N MET A 1 -13.03 147.08 -49.81
CA MET A 1 -11.73 146.98 -50.52
C MET A 1 -11.43 145.49 -50.63
N THR A 2 -11.37 144.80 -51.76
CA THR A 2 -11.23 145.07 -53.20
C THR A 2 -12.27 144.24 -53.98
N ARG A 3 -12.63 144.68 -55.19
CA ARG A 3 -13.80 144.22 -55.97
C ARG A 3 -13.33 143.58 -57.28
N THR A 4 -13.77 142.36 -57.59
CA THR A 4 -14.13 141.88 -58.96
C THR A 4 -14.82 140.50 -58.89
N PRO A 5 -15.77 140.19 -59.80
CA PRO A 5 -16.75 139.10 -59.72
C PRO A 5 -16.28 137.86 -60.53
N PRO A 6 -16.93 136.67 -60.50
CA PRO A 6 -18.02 136.40 -61.47
C PRO A 6 -18.99 135.23 -61.21
N ARG A 7 -19.95 135.11 -62.13
CA ARG A 7 -20.63 133.90 -62.65
C ARG A 7 -21.70 133.20 -61.80
N ARG A 8 -22.95 133.58 -62.12
CA ARG A 8 -24.11 132.68 -62.12
C ARG A 8 -23.75 131.38 -62.86
N SER A 9 -23.75 130.27 -62.12
CA SER A 9 -23.75 128.92 -62.67
C SER A 9 -25.12 128.29 -62.48
N SER A 10 -25.55 127.55 -63.49
CA SER A 10 -26.88 126.99 -63.72
C SER A 10 -27.38 126.10 -62.58
N GLN A 11 -28.60 126.34 -62.08
CA GLN A 11 -29.28 125.45 -61.12
C GLN A 11 -29.66 124.08 -61.73
N HIS A 12 -29.51 123.88 -63.04
CA HIS A 12 -29.82 122.61 -63.70
C HIS A 12 -28.67 121.59 -63.63
N THR A 13 -27.42 122.00 -63.42
CA THR A 13 -26.29 121.06 -63.33
C THR A 13 -26.25 120.33 -61.98
N LEU A 14 -26.74 120.94 -60.90
CA LEU A 14 -26.76 120.30 -59.59
C LEU A 14 -27.84 119.20 -59.49
N SER A 15 -29.03 119.44 -60.05
CA SER A 15 -30.08 118.40 -60.12
C SER A 15 -29.71 117.26 -61.06
N LEU A 16 -29.05 117.55 -62.19
CA LEU A 16 -28.59 116.48 -63.08
C LEU A 16 -27.48 115.66 -62.43
N LEU A 17 -26.57 116.31 -61.68
CA LEU A 17 -25.49 115.65 -60.96
C LEU A 17 -26.00 114.80 -59.78
N LEU A 18 -27.00 115.28 -59.04
CA LEU A 18 -27.65 114.53 -57.95
C LEU A 18 -28.47 113.35 -58.48
N VAL A 19 -29.22 113.53 -59.58
CA VAL A 19 -29.94 112.42 -60.22
C VAL A 19 -28.94 111.40 -60.77
N THR A 20 -27.84 111.82 -61.40
CA THR A 20 -26.79 110.88 -61.84
C THR A 20 -26.08 110.20 -60.68
N LEU A 21 -25.89 110.86 -59.52
CA LEU A 21 -25.28 110.23 -58.34
C LEU A 21 -26.22 109.18 -57.72
N PHE A 22 -27.53 109.47 -57.64
CA PHE A 22 -28.53 108.53 -57.13
C PHE A 22 -28.84 107.39 -58.13
N THR A 23 -28.75 107.63 -59.44
CA THR A 23 -28.87 106.55 -60.44
C THR A 23 -27.57 105.74 -60.60
N LEU A 24 -26.39 106.30 -60.28
CA LEU A 24 -25.13 105.53 -60.23
C LEU A 24 -25.19 104.45 -59.15
N GLN A 25 -25.89 104.70 -58.04
CA GLN A 25 -26.11 103.73 -56.96
C GLN A 25 -27.07 102.60 -57.36
N LEU A 26 -27.85 102.77 -58.43
CA LEU A 26 -28.77 101.76 -58.98
C LEU A 26 -28.16 100.95 -60.16
N VAL A 27 -27.00 101.39 -60.68
CA VAL A 27 -26.32 100.77 -61.84
C VAL A 27 -24.93 100.21 -61.47
N ALA A 28 -24.46 100.45 -60.25
CA ALA A 28 -23.43 99.59 -59.66
C ALA A 28 -24.09 98.23 -59.34
N PRO A 29 -23.63 97.11 -59.89
CA PRO A 29 -23.88 95.85 -59.22
C PRO A 29 -23.28 96.00 -57.83
N ILE A 30 -24.10 95.91 -56.79
CA ILE A 30 -23.62 95.31 -55.55
C ILE A 30 -23.42 93.85 -55.93
N ALA A 31 -22.27 93.57 -56.56
CA ALA A 31 -21.71 92.24 -56.43
C ALA A 31 -21.19 92.23 -55.00
N SER A 32 -21.97 91.67 -54.06
CA SER A 32 -21.31 90.71 -53.20
C SER A 32 -20.84 89.64 -54.17
N ALA A 33 -19.54 89.59 -54.43
CA ALA A 33 -18.98 88.38 -55.01
C ALA A 33 -19.27 87.32 -53.95
N ALA A 34 -20.27 86.48 -54.21
CA ALA A 34 -20.44 85.25 -53.45
C ALA A 34 -19.35 84.32 -54.00
N GLY A 35 -18.52 83.81 -53.10
CA GLY A 35 -17.41 82.92 -53.43
C GLY A 35 -16.00 83.52 -53.35
N MET A 36 -15.01 82.65 -53.18
CA MET A 36 -13.60 83.02 -53.06
C MET A 36 -13.00 83.57 -54.37
N GLN A 37 -12.32 84.71 -54.28
CA GLN A 37 -11.63 85.36 -55.40
C GLN A 37 -10.50 84.49 -55.95
N SER A 38 -9.80 83.73 -55.09
CA SER A 38 -8.75 82.79 -55.48
C SER A 38 -9.20 81.74 -56.52
N CYS A 39 -10.44 81.27 -56.45
CA CYS A 39 -11.02 80.36 -57.44
C CYS A 39 -11.43 81.10 -58.72
N SER A 40 -11.95 82.32 -58.57
CA SER A 40 -12.34 83.14 -59.73
C SER A 40 -11.14 83.59 -60.58
N ASP A 41 -9.98 83.82 -59.96
CA ASP A 41 -8.73 84.22 -60.63
C ASP A 41 -8.12 83.09 -61.48
N THR A 42 -8.50 81.86 -61.18
CA THR A 42 -8.13 80.64 -61.92
C THR A 42 -9.25 80.14 -62.85
N GLY A 43 -10.39 80.85 -62.88
CA GLY A 43 -11.48 80.64 -63.83
C GLY A 43 -12.61 79.71 -63.38
N GLY A 44 -12.70 79.37 -62.08
CA GLY A 44 -13.79 78.58 -61.48
C GLY A 44 -14.58 79.35 -60.42
N VAL A 45 -15.44 78.64 -59.69
CA VAL A 45 -16.27 79.18 -58.62
C VAL A 45 -16.09 78.31 -57.38
N CYS A 46 -15.89 78.95 -56.22
CA CYS A 46 -15.90 78.29 -54.92
C CYS A 46 -16.93 78.98 -54.02
N ASP A 47 -17.34 78.33 -52.94
CA ASP A 47 -18.18 78.88 -51.88
C ASP A 47 -17.46 80.00 -51.11
N GLU A 48 -18.20 80.79 -50.32
CA GLU A 48 -17.64 81.86 -49.50
C GLU A 48 -16.94 81.28 -48.26
N TYR A 49 -15.73 81.76 -47.96
CA TYR A 49 -15.02 81.34 -46.74
C TYR A 49 -15.62 82.05 -45.52
N ASP A 50 -16.17 81.29 -44.56
CA ASP A 50 -16.63 81.79 -43.26
C ASP A 50 -15.83 81.17 -42.11
N HIS A 51 -15.12 82.02 -41.36
CA HIS A 51 -14.41 81.68 -40.12
C HIS A 51 -15.29 81.01 -39.06
N ALA A 52 -16.61 81.24 -39.09
CA ALA A 52 -17.54 80.63 -38.15
C ALA A 52 -17.85 79.15 -38.46
N GLU A 53 -17.59 78.71 -39.69
CA GLU A 53 -17.79 77.33 -40.15
C GLU A 53 -16.54 76.46 -39.98
N ASP A 54 -15.39 77.08 -39.77
CA ASP A 54 -14.14 76.40 -39.43
C ASP A 54 -14.15 75.88 -37.98
N LEU A 55 -13.91 74.57 -37.81
CA LEU A 55 -13.80 73.90 -36.52
C LEU A 55 -12.35 73.81 -36.00
N THR A 56 -11.37 74.29 -36.78
CA THR A 56 -9.93 74.29 -36.48
C THR A 56 -9.29 75.69 -36.54
N PRO A 57 -9.83 76.73 -35.86
CA PRO A 57 -9.44 78.14 -36.04
C PRO A 57 -8.03 78.52 -35.60
N ASN A 58 -7.22 77.57 -35.13
CA ASN A 58 -5.83 77.78 -34.73
C ASN A 58 -4.85 76.85 -35.48
N ARG A 59 -5.33 76.07 -36.46
CA ARG A 59 -4.57 75.04 -37.17
C ARG A 59 -4.99 74.97 -38.63
N GLN A 60 -4.01 74.80 -39.52
CA GLN A 60 -4.24 74.76 -40.97
C GLN A 60 -4.80 73.42 -41.48
N ASP A 61 -4.91 72.42 -40.62
CA ASP A 61 -5.38 71.09 -40.98
C ASP A 61 -6.71 70.82 -40.28
N TRP A 62 -7.70 70.41 -41.06
CA TRP A 62 -8.96 69.86 -40.56
C TRP A 62 -9.19 68.48 -41.19
N VAL A 63 -8.88 67.45 -40.40
CA VAL A 63 -8.98 66.06 -40.86
C VAL A 63 -9.77 65.21 -39.87
N GLU A 64 -10.79 64.53 -40.36
CA GLU A 64 -11.48 63.48 -39.61
C GLU A 64 -11.02 62.11 -40.14
N GLY A 65 -10.53 61.26 -39.25
CA GLY A 65 -9.96 59.96 -39.62
C GLY A 65 -10.57 58.81 -38.85
N THR A 66 -10.75 57.68 -39.54
CA THR A 66 -11.09 56.38 -38.95
C THR A 66 -9.93 55.42 -39.22
N TYR A 67 -9.45 54.78 -38.15
CA TYR A 67 -8.28 53.90 -38.13
C TYR A 67 -8.74 52.52 -37.68
N GLU A 68 -8.79 51.56 -38.59
CA GLU A 68 -9.16 50.17 -38.31
C GLU A 68 -7.90 49.28 -38.34
N PHE A 69 -7.58 48.68 -37.20
CA PHE A 69 -6.44 47.79 -37.01
C PHE A 69 -6.92 46.35 -36.93
N ASP A 70 -6.47 45.51 -37.84
CA ASP A 70 -6.67 44.07 -37.81
C ASP A 70 -5.38 43.38 -37.35
N LEU A 71 -5.40 42.85 -36.13
CA LEU A 71 -4.30 42.03 -35.61
C LEU A 71 -4.25 40.71 -36.39
N VAL A 72 -3.18 40.49 -37.15
CA VAL A 72 -2.99 39.23 -37.90
C VAL A 72 -2.26 38.21 -37.03
N SER A 73 -1.20 38.65 -36.37
CA SER A 73 -0.34 37.88 -35.46
C SER A 73 0.25 38.81 -34.40
N THR A 74 1.01 38.27 -33.44
CA THR A 74 1.81 39.03 -32.48
C THR A 74 2.96 39.80 -33.14
N SER A 75 3.19 39.62 -34.44
CA SER A 75 4.26 40.27 -35.20
C SER A 75 3.75 41.14 -36.35
N SER A 76 2.46 41.11 -36.68
CA SER A 76 1.92 41.81 -37.85
C SER A 76 0.51 42.34 -37.62
N ILE A 77 0.31 43.60 -38.02
CA ILE A 77 -1.00 44.26 -38.07
C ILE A 77 -1.26 44.75 -39.49
N ASN A 78 -2.50 44.56 -39.95
CA ASN A 78 -3.01 45.26 -41.11
C ASN A 78 -3.81 46.48 -40.64
N LEU A 79 -3.53 47.64 -41.23
CA LEU A 79 -4.26 48.86 -40.98
C LEU A 79 -5.06 49.24 -42.22
N GLN A 80 -6.32 49.58 -42.01
CA GLN A 80 -7.12 50.34 -42.94
C GLN A 80 -7.44 51.71 -42.33
N LEU A 81 -7.02 52.75 -43.00
CA LEU A 81 -7.27 54.12 -42.63
C LEU A 81 -8.21 54.77 -43.65
N THR A 82 -9.19 55.54 -43.18
CA THR A 82 -9.96 56.44 -44.03
C THR A 82 -9.92 57.86 -43.47
N TRP A 83 -9.54 58.84 -44.27
CA TRP A 83 -9.52 60.27 -43.90
C TRP A 83 -10.55 61.04 -44.71
N ALA A 84 -11.20 62.01 -44.08
CA ALA A 84 -11.99 63.07 -44.69
C ALA A 84 -11.28 64.40 -44.40
N VAL A 85 -10.73 65.00 -45.46
CA VAL A 85 -9.97 66.24 -45.42
C VAL A 85 -10.90 67.38 -45.81
N ARG A 86 -11.06 68.33 -44.88
CA ARG A 86 -11.88 69.54 -45.04
C ARG A 86 -11.02 70.77 -45.24
N GLU A 87 -9.83 70.75 -44.64
CA GLU A 87 -8.82 71.78 -44.77
C GLU A 87 -7.43 71.14 -44.64
N PHE A 88 -6.44 71.67 -45.36
CA PHE A 88 -5.06 71.14 -45.33
C PHE A 88 -4.01 72.25 -45.53
N GLU A 89 -2.82 72.06 -44.96
CA GLU A 89 -1.69 73.00 -45.04
C GLU A 89 -1.38 73.48 -46.47
N ARG A 90 -1.46 74.80 -46.67
CA ARG A 90 -1.35 75.47 -47.99
C ARG A 90 0.04 75.30 -48.61
N ASP A 91 1.08 75.46 -47.80
CA ASP A 91 2.48 75.36 -48.25
C ASP A 91 2.80 73.96 -48.79
N SER A 92 2.30 72.94 -48.10
CA SER A 92 2.42 71.53 -48.48
C SER A 92 1.72 71.22 -49.80
N LEU A 93 0.67 71.97 -50.18
CA LEU A 93 0.02 71.86 -51.49
C LEU A 93 0.62 72.75 -52.58
N GLY A 94 1.56 73.63 -52.25
CA GLY A 94 2.09 74.62 -53.19
C GLY A 94 1.13 75.79 -53.45
N LEU A 95 0.17 75.99 -52.54
CA LEU A 95 -0.81 77.09 -52.54
C LEU A 95 -0.46 78.18 -51.50
N GLY A 96 0.74 78.11 -50.94
CA GLY A 96 1.26 79.01 -49.92
C GLY A 96 1.61 80.42 -50.38
N SER A 97 2.09 81.24 -49.44
CA SER A 97 2.43 82.65 -49.65
C SER A 97 3.50 82.82 -50.74
N GLY A 98 3.35 83.83 -51.60
CA GLY A 98 4.25 84.09 -52.74
C GLY A 98 3.84 83.38 -54.05
N THR A 99 2.71 82.69 -54.05
CA THR A 99 2.01 82.20 -55.25
C THR A 99 0.82 83.10 -55.58
N ILE A 100 0.36 83.11 -56.84
CA ILE A 100 -0.80 83.95 -57.26
C ILE A 100 -2.04 83.58 -56.44
N ILE A 101 -2.24 82.30 -56.16
CA ILE A 101 -3.38 81.80 -55.38
C ILE A 101 -3.19 82.15 -53.92
N GLY A 102 -2.04 81.83 -53.31
CA GLY A 102 -1.76 82.12 -51.90
C GLY A 102 -1.82 83.60 -51.51
N ASP A 103 -1.25 84.49 -52.34
CA ASP A 103 -1.33 85.94 -52.10
C ASP A 103 -2.79 86.44 -52.18
N THR A 104 -3.63 85.80 -52.99
CA THR A 104 -5.07 86.14 -53.13
C THR A 104 -5.88 85.66 -51.93
N LEU A 105 -5.57 84.46 -51.43
CA LEU A 105 -6.18 83.90 -50.21
C LEU A 105 -5.99 84.83 -49.00
N GLU A 106 -4.76 85.31 -48.79
CA GLU A 106 -4.41 86.15 -47.65
C GLU A 106 -4.93 87.60 -47.78
N MET A 107 -4.90 88.17 -48.99
CA MET A 107 -5.21 89.60 -49.18
C MET A 107 -6.69 89.88 -49.49
N THR A 108 -7.40 88.92 -50.08
CA THR A 108 -8.75 89.15 -50.64
C THR A 108 -9.79 88.22 -50.04
N ASP A 109 -9.48 86.93 -49.85
CA ASP A 109 -10.45 85.94 -49.35
C ASP A 109 -10.49 85.87 -47.81
N GLY A 110 -9.61 86.60 -47.13
CA GLY A 110 -9.68 86.81 -45.68
C GLY A 110 -9.18 85.65 -44.84
N LEU A 111 -8.42 84.72 -45.42
CA LEU A 111 -7.71 83.67 -44.70
C LEU A 111 -6.53 84.26 -43.93
N ASP A 112 -6.40 83.89 -42.66
CA ASP A 112 -5.28 84.28 -41.81
C ASP A 112 -4.09 83.31 -41.95
N ALA A 113 -3.10 83.42 -41.05
CA ALA A 113 -1.91 82.57 -41.08
C ALA A 113 -2.14 81.16 -40.52
N ASN A 114 -3.24 80.96 -39.80
CA ASN A 114 -3.63 79.70 -39.16
C ASN A 114 -4.65 78.93 -40.00
N ASP A 115 -5.31 79.57 -40.96
CA ASP A 115 -6.18 78.92 -41.94
C ASP A 115 -5.35 78.17 -43.00
N GLY A 116 -5.84 77.00 -43.40
CA GLY A 116 -5.32 76.15 -44.47
C GLY A 116 -6.01 76.38 -45.82
N ALA A 117 -5.83 75.44 -46.74
CA ALA A 117 -6.56 75.40 -48.00
C ALA A 117 -7.87 74.64 -47.78
N PRO A 118 -9.04 75.28 -47.97
CA PRO A 118 -10.32 74.59 -47.80
C PRO A 118 -10.56 73.59 -48.93
N ALA A 119 -11.36 72.56 -48.66
CA ALA A 119 -11.59 71.44 -49.56
C ALA A 119 -12.09 71.87 -50.96
N ASP A 120 -12.94 72.91 -51.04
CA ASP A 120 -13.45 73.45 -52.31
C ASP A 120 -12.35 74.03 -53.20
N LEU A 121 -11.45 74.82 -52.61
CA LEU A 121 -10.26 75.31 -53.32
C LEU A 121 -9.36 74.16 -53.80
N ILE A 122 -9.21 73.12 -52.97
CA ILE A 122 -8.39 71.95 -53.33
C ILE A 122 -9.00 71.16 -54.48
N ARG A 123 -10.33 71.00 -54.53
CA ARG A 123 -11.03 70.35 -55.65
C ARG A 123 -10.93 71.17 -56.93
N HIS A 124 -11.18 72.47 -56.86
CA HIS A 124 -11.02 73.37 -58.01
C HIS A 124 -9.58 73.35 -58.57
N THR A 125 -8.58 73.29 -57.67
CA THR A 125 -7.17 73.22 -58.08
C THR A 125 -6.64 71.79 -58.28
N PHE A 126 -7.48 70.75 -58.18
CA PHE A 126 -7.07 69.36 -58.07
C PHE A 126 -6.20 68.86 -59.23
N ASN A 127 -6.51 69.30 -60.44
CA ASN A 127 -5.81 68.95 -61.67
C ASN A 127 -4.75 69.99 -62.09
N VAL A 128 -4.54 71.04 -61.29
CA VAL A 128 -3.56 72.10 -61.56
C VAL A 128 -2.16 71.61 -61.17
N GLU A 129 -1.19 71.81 -62.06
CA GLU A 129 0.22 71.48 -61.84
C GLU A 129 0.88 72.49 -60.89
N THR A 130 1.51 71.99 -59.83
CA THR A 130 2.03 72.80 -58.70
C THR A 130 3.30 73.59 -59.02
N ALA A 131 4.09 73.17 -60.01
CA ALA A 131 5.36 73.81 -60.40
C ALA A 131 5.57 73.88 -61.93
N GLY A 132 4.48 73.91 -62.71
CA GLY A 132 4.48 74.00 -64.18
C GLY A 132 4.44 72.64 -64.92
N PRO A 133 4.55 72.64 -66.27
CA PRO A 133 4.38 71.46 -67.13
C PRO A 133 5.19 70.24 -66.70
N GLY A 134 4.50 69.17 -66.31
CA GLY A 134 5.08 67.88 -65.90
C GLY A 134 5.40 67.75 -64.40
N SER A 135 5.00 68.73 -63.58
CA SER A 135 5.01 68.62 -62.11
C SER A 135 3.75 67.89 -61.59
N PRO A 136 3.76 67.30 -60.39
CA PRO A 136 2.56 66.67 -59.84
C PRO A 136 1.42 67.68 -59.69
N THR A 137 0.19 67.23 -59.95
CA THR A 137 -1.01 68.04 -59.71
C THR A 137 -1.25 68.23 -58.21
N VAL A 138 -2.06 69.22 -57.81
CA VAL A 138 -2.43 69.42 -56.39
C VAL A 138 -3.02 68.15 -55.80
N GLY A 139 -3.90 67.44 -56.52
CA GLY A 139 -4.44 66.15 -56.07
C GLY A 139 -3.37 65.06 -55.92
N GLN A 140 -2.40 64.98 -56.84
CA GLN A 140 -1.28 64.02 -56.69
C GLN A 140 -0.36 64.39 -55.52
N LYS A 141 -0.13 65.68 -55.30
CA LYS A 141 0.70 66.18 -54.20
C LYS A 141 0.02 65.93 -52.86
N LEU A 142 -1.27 66.28 -52.72
CA LEU A 142 -2.08 65.97 -51.54
C LEU A 142 -2.08 64.47 -51.24
N LYS A 143 -2.24 63.62 -52.25
CA LYS A 143 -2.14 62.16 -52.09
C LYS A 143 -0.77 61.71 -51.56
N THR A 144 0.33 62.32 -51.99
CA THR A 144 1.68 62.03 -51.47
C THR A 144 1.86 62.54 -50.05
N GLU A 145 1.45 63.77 -49.74
CA GLU A 145 1.55 64.34 -48.38
C GLU A 145 0.72 63.53 -47.38
N VAL A 146 -0.49 63.11 -47.76
CA VAL A 146 -1.33 62.22 -46.95
C VAL A 146 -0.63 60.88 -46.74
N ASN A 147 -0.08 60.27 -47.79
CA ASN A 147 0.64 58.99 -47.68
C ASN A 147 1.84 59.09 -46.72
N ASP A 148 2.63 60.16 -46.80
CA ASP A 148 3.79 60.39 -45.95
C ASP A 148 3.38 60.72 -44.51
N ALA A 149 2.30 61.49 -44.32
CA ALA A 149 1.74 61.81 -43.01
C ALA A 149 1.22 60.56 -42.29
N ILE A 150 0.60 59.63 -43.01
CA ILE A 150 0.13 58.35 -42.50
C ILE A 150 1.32 57.45 -42.16
N GLN A 151 2.28 57.31 -43.09
CA GLN A 151 3.47 56.50 -42.84
C GLN A 151 4.22 56.98 -41.59
N SER A 152 4.42 58.28 -41.43
CA SER A 152 5.07 58.86 -40.25
C SER A 152 4.28 58.61 -38.95
N ALA A 153 2.94 58.68 -39.00
CA ALA A 153 2.10 58.38 -37.83
C ALA A 153 2.20 56.90 -37.42
N LEU A 154 2.28 55.98 -38.39
CA LEU A 154 2.42 54.54 -38.14
C LEU A 154 3.81 54.14 -37.67
N GLU A 155 4.85 54.72 -38.25
CA GLU A 155 6.24 54.53 -37.81
C GLU A 155 6.46 55.04 -36.37
N SER A 156 5.74 56.10 -35.98
CA SER A 156 5.82 56.63 -34.62
C SER A 156 5.04 55.83 -33.58
N GLY A 157 3.97 55.13 -33.96
CA GLY A 157 3.02 54.51 -33.03
C GLY A 157 3.04 52.98 -32.95
N PHE A 158 3.35 52.27 -34.06
CA PHE A 158 3.06 50.83 -34.16
C PHE A 158 4.26 49.98 -34.61
N GLY A 159 5.16 50.49 -35.44
CA GLY A 159 6.33 49.72 -35.90
C GLY A 159 6.81 50.09 -37.31
N THR A 160 7.48 49.16 -37.99
CA THR A 160 7.99 49.41 -39.34
C THR A 160 6.92 49.15 -40.39
N VAL A 161 6.62 50.13 -41.24
CA VAL A 161 5.64 50.00 -42.33
C VAL A 161 6.29 49.24 -43.50
N THR A 162 5.74 48.07 -43.85
CA THR A 162 6.27 47.21 -44.92
C THR A 162 5.69 47.53 -46.30
N SER A 163 4.45 48.01 -46.32
CA SER A 163 3.77 48.50 -47.52
C SER A 163 2.66 49.48 -47.14
N ILE A 164 2.44 50.49 -47.99
CA ILE A 164 1.32 51.44 -47.88
C ILE A 164 0.81 51.76 -49.28
N THR A 165 -0.51 51.77 -49.43
CA THR A 165 -1.19 52.23 -50.65
C THR A 165 -2.33 53.15 -50.28
N THR A 166 -2.35 54.34 -50.84
CA THR A 166 -3.38 55.36 -50.61
C THR A 166 -4.17 55.58 -51.90
N ASP A 167 -5.49 55.75 -51.85
CA ASP A 167 -6.37 56.08 -52.98
C ASP A 167 -7.56 56.95 -52.54
N TYR A 168 -8.18 57.68 -53.48
CA TYR A 168 -9.38 58.49 -53.21
C TYR A 168 -10.63 57.62 -53.14
N VAL A 169 -11.53 57.93 -52.22
CA VAL A 169 -12.79 57.21 -52.03
C VAL A 169 -14.00 58.16 -51.99
N PRO A 170 -15.18 57.73 -52.47
CA PRO A 170 -16.35 58.60 -52.59
C PRO A 170 -17.14 58.78 -51.29
N THR A 171 -16.80 58.06 -50.22
CA THR A 171 -17.54 58.08 -48.95
C THR A 171 -16.62 57.89 -47.76
N PHE A 172 -16.92 58.56 -46.67
CA PHE A 172 -16.31 58.40 -45.35
C PHE A 172 -17.36 57.95 -44.35
N VAL A 173 -17.00 57.04 -43.45
CA VAL A 173 -17.92 56.52 -42.42
C VAL A 173 -17.24 56.65 -41.07
N ALA A 174 -17.86 57.43 -40.17
CA ALA A 174 -17.43 57.58 -38.78
C ALA A 174 -18.66 57.62 -37.85
N GLY A 175 -18.58 56.95 -36.70
CA GLY A 175 -19.67 56.91 -35.72
C GLY A 175 -21.04 56.46 -36.27
N GLY A 176 -21.07 55.64 -37.33
CA GLY A 176 -22.30 55.17 -37.99
C GLY A 176 -22.98 56.19 -38.92
N GLN A 177 -22.35 57.35 -39.18
CA GLN A 177 -22.78 58.32 -40.19
C GLN A 177 -21.93 58.17 -41.45
N THR A 178 -22.56 58.29 -42.61
CA THR A 178 -21.87 58.25 -43.91
C THR A 178 -21.84 59.65 -44.52
N THR A 179 -20.65 60.20 -44.66
CA THR A 179 -20.38 61.48 -45.32
C THR A 179 -20.01 61.21 -46.78
N ALA A 180 -20.64 61.94 -47.70
CA ALA A 180 -20.31 61.86 -49.12
C ALA A 180 -19.07 62.72 -49.41
N CYS A 181 -18.16 62.19 -50.21
CA CYS A 181 -16.90 62.86 -50.57
C CYS A 181 -16.82 63.05 -52.08
N SER A 182 -16.16 64.12 -52.52
CA SER A 182 -16.03 64.43 -53.94
C SER A 182 -14.62 64.89 -54.29
N THR A 183 -14.17 64.56 -55.50
CA THR A 183 -13.00 65.15 -56.15
C THR A 183 -13.41 65.92 -57.42
N ASP A 184 -14.72 66.08 -57.65
CA ASP A 184 -15.30 66.79 -58.79
C ASP A 184 -15.35 68.29 -58.47
N ASP A 185 -14.92 69.10 -59.43
CA ASP A 185 -14.77 70.56 -59.39
C ASP A 185 -15.93 71.28 -60.11
N THR A 186 -17.03 70.58 -60.42
CA THR A 186 -18.14 71.14 -61.21
C THR A 186 -19.50 71.09 -60.54
N SER A 187 -19.57 70.59 -59.29
CA SER A 187 -20.83 70.40 -58.55
C SER A 187 -20.66 70.57 -57.04
N ASP A 188 -19.60 71.24 -56.63
CA ASP A 188 -19.09 71.26 -55.26
C ASP A 188 -19.37 72.57 -54.53
N ALA A 189 -19.58 73.68 -55.24
CA ALA A 189 -20.06 74.95 -54.69
C ALA A 189 -21.59 75.16 -54.87
N LEU A 190 -22.22 76.02 -54.06
CA LEU A 190 -23.64 76.40 -54.15
C LEU A 190 -23.99 76.96 -55.54
N ALA A 191 -23.07 77.73 -56.12
CA ALA A 191 -23.22 78.29 -57.47
C ALA A 191 -23.19 77.22 -58.57
N GLU A 192 -22.65 76.05 -58.27
CA GLU A 192 -22.42 74.93 -59.21
C GLU A 192 -23.38 73.76 -58.99
N GLY A 193 -24.09 73.73 -57.85
CA GLY A 193 -25.18 72.79 -57.58
C GLY A 193 -25.14 72.10 -56.23
N ALA A 194 -24.22 72.48 -55.34
CA ALA A 194 -24.17 71.99 -53.96
C ALA A 194 -25.39 72.46 -53.14
N SER A 195 -25.65 71.78 -52.02
CA SER A 195 -26.83 72.03 -51.19
C SER A 195 -26.67 73.18 -50.20
N GLU A 196 -25.44 73.52 -49.83
CA GLU A 196 -25.06 74.50 -48.82
C GLU A 196 -23.91 75.36 -49.40
N ASP A 197 -23.73 76.58 -48.90
CA ASP A 197 -22.62 77.49 -49.24
C ASP A 197 -21.57 77.32 -48.15
N ASN A 198 -20.72 76.30 -48.29
CA ASN A 198 -19.74 75.91 -47.27
C ASN A 198 -18.50 75.31 -47.95
N VAL A 199 -17.41 76.06 -47.90
CA VAL A 199 -16.12 75.75 -48.54
C VAL A 199 -15.43 74.47 -48.02
N PHE A 200 -15.87 73.94 -46.87
CA PHE A 200 -15.34 72.72 -46.24
C PHE A 200 -16.12 71.45 -46.62
N GLU A 201 -17.27 71.59 -47.30
CA GLU A 201 -18.13 70.50 -47.73
C GLU A 201 -18.21 70.45 -49.28
N PRO A 202 -18.44 69.27 -49.89
CA PRO A 202 -18.15 67.94 -49.36
C PRO A 202 -16.63 67.73 -49.14
N PRO A 203 -16.16 66.92 -48.18
CA PRO A 203 -14.73 66.71 -47.98
C PRO A 203 -14.06 65.90 -49.11
N LEU A 204 -12.72 65.96 -49.20
CA LEU A 204 -11.93 65.02 -49.98
C LEU A 204 -11.61 63.79 -49.12
N CYS A 205 -11.93 62.59 -49.59
CA CYS A 205 -11.70 61.38 -48.81
C CYS A 205 -10.66 60.44 -49.40
N PHE A 206 -9.84 59.88 -48.51
CA PHE A 206 -8.75 58.96 -48.82
C PHE A 206 -8.96 57.66 -48.06
N GLN A 207 -8.59 56.56 -48.68
CA GLN A 207 -8.39 55.30 -48.00
C GLN A 207 -6.95 54.86 -48.20
N ALA A 208 -6.28 54.55 -47.09
CA ALA A 208 -4.95 53.96 -47.10
C ALA A 208 -4.99 52.58 -46.45
N THR A 209 -4.35 51.60 -47.07
CA THR A 209 -4.11 50.28 -46.48
C THR A 209 -2.62 50.08 -46.27
N ALA A 210 -2.24 49.73 -45.05
CA ALA A 210 -0.85 49.50 -44.67
C ALA A 210 -0.68 48.16 -43.93
N SER A 211 0.50 47.56 -44.06
CA SER A 211 0.89 46.41 -43.24
C SER A 211 2.11 46.80 -42.41
N VAL A 212 2.06 46.53 -41.10
CA VAL A 212 3.04 46.98 -40.11
C VAL A 212 3.58 45.78 -39.35
N ASP A 213 4.90 45.70 -39.24
CA ASP A 213 5.56 44.72 -38.39
C ASP A 213 5.62 45.25 -36.95
N LEU A 214 5.05 44.48 -36.01
CA LEU A 214 5.04 44.80 -34.58
C LEU A 214 6.36 44.42 -33.91
N LEU A 215 6.74 45.22 -32.91
CA LEU A 215 7.85 44.88 -32.02
C LEU A 215 7.40 43.88 -30.96
N ALA A 216 8.20 42.83 -30.76
CA ALA A 216 7.97 41.79 -29.74
C ALA A 216 7.84 42.33 -28.31
N SER A 217 8.43 43.51 -28.03
CA SER A 217 8.32 44.21 -26.74
C SER A 217 6.90 44.60 -26.36
N ASN A 218 5.98 44.72 -27.33
CA ASN A 218 4.59 45.14 -27.08
C ASN A 218 3.75 44.04 -26.39
N PHE A 219 4.27 42.81 -26.31
CA PHE A 219 3.58 41.65 -25.72
C PHE A 219 4.17 41.19 -24.38
N ASN A 220 5.13 41.93 -23.79
CA ASN A 220 5.68 41.69 -22.46
C ASN A 220 6.22 40.26 -22.19
N LEU A 221 6.67 39.55 -23.23
CA LEU A 221 7.30 38.23 -23.12
C LEU A 221 8.83 38.37 -23.25
N VAL A 222 9.58 37.69 -22.38
CA VAL A 222 11.05 37.72 -22.39
C VAL A 222 11.54 37.00 -23.63
N GLY A 223 12.07 37.75 -24.60
CA GLY A 223 12.57 37.18 -25.85
C GLY A 223 13.85 36.39 -25.67
N SER A 224 13.78 35.06 -25.82
CA SER A 224 14.95 34.22 -26.11
C SER A 224 15.11 34.08 -27.64
N SER A 225 16.27 33.67 -28.13
CA SER A 225 16.46 33.42 -29.58
C SER A 225 15.65 32.23 -30.11
N ASN A 226 15.10 31.41 -29.22
CA ASN A 226 14.31 30.21 -29.51
C ASN A 226 12.80 30.43 -29.31
N LEU A 227 12.37 31.58 -28.79
CA LEU A 227 10.97 31.87 -28.50
C LEU A 227 10.16 32.04 -29.79
N ASP A 228 9.19 31.16 -30.00
CA ASP A 228 8.11 31.40 -30.97
C ASP A 228 7.00 32.20 -30.28
N LEU A 229 7.08 33.53 -30.43
CA LEU A 229 6.18 34.47 -29.77
C LEU A 229 4.71 34.21 -30.11
N GLU A 230 4.42 33.91 -31.37
CA GLU A 230 3.05 33.70 -31.87
C GLU A 230 2.46 32.43 -31.28
N ARG A 231 3.21 31.32 -31.34
CA ARG A 231 2.77 30.05 -30.75
C ARG A 231 2.61 30.14 -29.25
N THR A 232 3.55 30.79 -28.57
CA THR A 232 3.51 31.00 -27.12
C THR A 232 2.27 31.79 -26.73
N TYR A 233 2.03 32.94 -27.37
CA TYR A 233 0.88 33.80 -27.10
C TYR A 233 -0.44 33.05 -27.34
N ARG A 234 -0.55 32.34 -28.47
CA ARG A 234 -1.72 31.53 -28.80
C ARG A 234 -1.96 30.41 -27.79
N GLY A 235 -0.91 29.71 -27.38
CA GLY A 235 -0.99 28.63 -26.39
C GLY A 235 -1.47 29.14 -25.03
N LEU A 236 -0.93 30.27 -24.58
CA LEU A 236 -1.36 30.92 -23.34
C LEU A 236 -2.83 31.28 -23.36
N LEU A 237 -3.30 31.94 -24.43
CA LEU A 237 -4.72 32.26 -24.56
C LEU A 237 -5.56 30.98 -24.52
N THR A 238 -5.16 29.93 -25.25
CA THR A 238 -5.91 28.66 -25.33
C THR A 238 -6.04 27.97 -23.96
N MET A 239 -5.03 28.08 -23.10
CA MET A 239 -5.07 27.66 -21.68
C MET A 239 -5.99 28.53 -20.79
N GLY A 240 -6.62 29.56 -21.34
CA GLY A 240 -7.49 30.47 -20.61
C GLY A 240 -6.78 31.70 -20.03
N ALA A 241 -5.52 31.97 -20.42
CA ALA A 241 -4.84 33.18 -19.98
C ALA A 241 -5.53 34.43 -20.52
N GLN A 242 -5.51 35.49 -19.71
CA GLN A 242 -5.94 36.83 -20.09
C GLN A 242 -4.73 37.75 -20.10
N ILE A 243 -4.38 38.29 -21.27
CA ILE A 243 -3.15 39.06 -21.47
C ILE A 243 -3.51 40.52 -21.72
N ASN A 244 -2.89 41.42 -20.96
CA ASN A 244 -3.00 42.86 -21.16
C ASN A 244 -2.07 43.29 -22.28
N THR A 245 -2.63 43.86 -23.34
CA THR A 245 -1.90 44.44 -24.47
C THR A 245 -2.16 45.94 -24.52
N SER A 246 -1.11 46.73 -24.75
CA SER A 246 -1.19 48.19 -24.79
C SER A 246 -0.64 48.76 -26.08
N PHE A 247 -1.29 49.82 -26.60
CA PHE A 247 -0.88 50.54 -27.80
C PHE A 247 -0.90 52.05 -27.55
N ASP A 248 -0.01 52.79 -28.23
CA ASP A 248 0.00 54.25 -28.20
C ASP A 248 -0.74 54.79 -29.43
N LEU A 249 -1.90 55.41 -29.20
CA LEU A 249 -2.72 56.04 -30.24
C LEU A 249 -2.33 57.52 -30.38
N THR A 250 -1.91 57.94 -31.57
CA THR A 250 -1.38 59.30 -31.81
C THR A 250 -2.28 60.09 -32.74
N THR A 251 -2.82 61.22 -32.26
CA THR A 251 -3.66 62.14 -33.05
C THR A 251 -2.94 63.47 -33.25
N LYS A 252 -2.77 63.89 -34.51
CA LYS A 252 -2.11 65.15 -34.87
C LYS A 252 -3.00 66.37 -34.53
N PRO A 253 -2.41 67.57 -34.30
CA PRO A 253 -3.19 68.80 -34.12
C PRO A 253 -4.07 69.09 -35.34
N GLY A 254 -5.33 69.49 -35.12
CA GLY A 254 -6.29 69.70 -36.22
C GLY A 254 -6.96 68.41 -36.72
N HIS A 255 -6.68 67.27 -36.08
CA HIS A 255 -7.28 66.00 -36.43
C HIS A 255 -8.26 65.50 -35.36
N LYS A 256 -9.28 64.79 -35.82
CA LYS A 256 -10.15 63.95 -35.00
C LYS A 256 -10.02 62.52 -35.48
N ALA A 257 -9.74 61.59 -34.57
CA ALA A 257 -9.45 60.21 -34.90
C ALA A 257 -10.34 59.23 -34.13
N GLU A 258 -10.96 58.31 -34.86
CA GLU A 258 -11.68 57.14 -34.35
C GLU A 258 -10.82 55.89 -34.61
N TYR A 259 -10.39 55.20 -33.55
CA TYR A 259 -9.57 54.00 -33.62
C TYR A 259 -10.44 52.78 -33.32
N VAL A 260 -10.35 51.74 -34.13
CA VAL A 260 -11.01 50.45 -33.94
C VAL A 260 -9.94 49.36 -34.06
N ILE A 261 -9.82 48.52 -33.03
CA ILE A 261 -8.86 47.41 -33.01
C ILE A 261 -9.64 46.10 -32.99
N ASN A 262 -9.46 45.33 -34.04
CA ASN A 262 -9.97 43.97 -34.21
C ASN A 262 -8.90 42.96 -33.76
N PRO A 263 -9.25 42.01 -32.86
CA PRO A 263 -8.34 40.96 -32.41
C PRO A 263 -8.04 39.96 -33.52
N SER A 264 -7.01 39.13 -33.30
CA SER A 264 -6.66 38.04 -34.22
C SER A 264 -7.74 36.95 -34.26
N SER A 265 -7.69 36.10 -35.28
CA SER A 265 -8.72 35.09 -35.50
C SER A 265 -8.96 34.13 -34.32
N TYR A 266 -7.94 33.89 -33.48
CA TYR A 266 -7.97 33.01 -32.31
C TYR A 266 -8.19 33.76 -30.97
N SER A 267 -8.35 35.08 -31.00
CA SER A 267 -8.51 35.89 -29.78
C SER A 267 -9.77 36.77 -29.82
N THR A 268 -10.17 37.24 -28.65
CA THR A 268 -11.27 38.19 -28.46
C THR A 268 -10.92 39.16 -27.34
N ILE A 269 -11.39 40.40 -27.43
CA ILE A 269 -11.18 41.40 -26.38
C ILE A 269 -12.25 41.19 -25.29
N VAL A 270 -11.83 41.09 -24.04
CA VAL A 270 -12.74 40.89 -22.89
C VAL A 270 -12.93 42.14 -22.06
N ASP A 271 -11.91 43.00 -21.99
CA ASP A 271 -11.96 44.25 -21.24
C ASP A 271 -11.11 45.34 -21.92
N VAL A 272 -11.44 46.59 -21.65
CA VAL A 272 -10.78 47.79 -22.19
C VAL A 272 -10.61 48.84 -21.09
N ASP A 273 -9.71 49.79 -21.31
CA ASP A 273 -9.57 50.94 -20.42
C ASP A 273 -10.84 51.81 -20.34
N THR A 274 -10.84 52.78 -19.40
CA THR A 274 -12.00 53.66 -19.15
C THR A 274 -12.40 54.55 -20.33
N ASN A 275 -11.53 54.72 -21.32
CA ASN A 275 -11.78 55.56 -22.50
C ASN A 275 -12.18 54.74 -23.72
N GLY A 276 -12.07 53.41 -23.63
CA GLY A 276 -12.43 52.45 -24.67
C GLY A 276 -13.86 52.00 -24.58
N THR A 277 -14.34 51.44 -25.69
CA THR A 277 -15.67 50.85 -25.81
C THR A 277 -15.57 49.50 -26.50
N LEU A 278 -16.18 48.46 -25.93
CA LEU A 278 -16.27 47.15 -26.56
C LEU A 278 -17.37 47.16 -27.61
N VAL A 279 -17.03 46.69 -28.82
CA VAL A 279 -17.94 46.57 -29.95
C VAL A 279 -18.09 45.10 -30.30
N SER A 280 -19.31 44.57 -30.22
CA SER A 280 -19.58 43.18 -30.56
C SER A 280 -19.60 42.99 -32.07
N GLN A 281 -18.77 42.10 -32.57
CA GLN A 281 -18.65 41.76 -33.98
C GLN A 281 -19.28 40.40 -34.28
N THR A 282 -19.94 40.29 -35.44
CA THR A 282 -20.48 39.03 -35.91
C THR A 282 -19.39 38.20 -36.59
N GLY A 283 -19.18 36.96 -36.13
CA GLY A 283 -18.26 36.01 -36.76
C GLY A 283 -18.55 34.58 -36.31
N PRO A 284 -17.96 33.55 -36.95
CA PRO A 284 -18.02 32.18 -36.48
C PRO A 284 -16.73 31.81 -35.70
N PRO A 285 -16.71 31.81 -34.35
CA PRO A 285 -17.71 32.28 -33.38
C PRO A 285 -17.68 33.81 -33.18
N ALA A 286 -18.66 34.42 -32.51
CA ALA A 286 -18.67 35.88 -32.33
C ALA A 286 -17.45 36.36 -31.52
N TYR A 287 -17.02 37.60 -31.75
CA TYR A 287 -15.87 38.20 -31.05
C TYR A 287 -16.16 39.66 -30.72
N ALA A 288 -15.36 40.25 -29.84
CA ALA A 288 -15.43 41.67 -29.53
C ALA A 288 -14.17 42.40 -30.00
N SER A 289 -14.38 43.54 -30.66
CA SER A 289 -13.37 44.54 -30.99
C SER A 289 -13.44 45.70 -29.99
N ALA A 290 -12.45 46.60 -30.01
CA ALA A 290 -12.42 47.75 -29.13
C ALA A 290 -12.29 49.05 -29.92
N SER A 291 -12.98 50.10 -29.48
CA SER A 291 -12.92 51.42 -30.12
C SER A 291 -12.62 52.57 -29.16
N TRP A 292 -11.83 53.53 -29.64
CA TRP A 292 -11.45 54.77 -28.95
C TRP A 292 -11.68 55.97 -29.87
N SER A 293 -12.04 57.11 -29.30
CA SER A 293 -12.21 58.35 -30.03
C SER A 293 -11.39 59.46 -29.38
N THR A 294 -10.54 60.11 -30.17
CA THR A 294 -9.69 61.22 -29.74
C THR A 294 -9.95 62.44 -30.60
N ASP A 295 -10.33 63.53 -29.94
CA ASP A 295 -10.52 64.84 -30.58
C ASP A 295 -9.33 65.75 -30.24
N HIS A 296 -8.69 66.29 -31.29
CA HIS A 296 -7.61 67.27 -31.23
C HIS A 296 -7.81 68.42 -32.24
N LEU A 297 -9.06 68.71 -32.61
CA LEU A 297 -9.42 69.78 -33.54
C LEU A 297 -9.09 71.17 -32.97
N SER A 298 -9.37 71.40 -31.68
CA SER A 298 -9.15 72.71 -31.02
C SER A 298 -7.72 72.92 -30.49
N ALA A 299 -6.71 72.27 -31.09
CA ALA A 299 -5.32 72.41 -30.67
C ALA A 299 -4.78 73.83 -30.89
N LEU A 300 -4.00 74.37 -29.96
CA LEU A 300 -3.41 75.70 -30.07
C LEU A 300 -2.12 75.70 -30.90
N GLU A 301 -1.70 76.89 -31.36
CA GLU A 301 -0.44 77.11 -32.06
C GLU A 301 0.75 76.69 -31.15
N GLY A 302 1.45 75.62 -31.55
CA GLY A 302 2.57 75.04 -30.79
C GLY A 302 2.27 73.77 -29.99
N ASP A 303 1.00 73.31 -29.95
CA ASP A 303 0.66 72.02 -29.36
C ASP A 303 1.31 70.86 -30.16
N GLY A 304 1.79 69.84 -29.46
CA GLY A 304 2.29 68.62 -30.08
C GLY A 304 1.17 67.62 -30.41
N ASP A 305 1.59 66.45 -30.90
CA ASP A 305 0.69 65.32 -31.10
C ASP A 305 0.09 64.84 -29.77
N LYS A 306 -1.20 64.50 -29.79
CA LYS A 306 -1.90 63.95 -28.64
C LYS A 306 -1.74 62.43 -28.65
N VAL A 307 -0.87 61.93 -27.78
CA VAL A 307 -0.64 60.49 -27.58
C VAL A 307 -1.49 59.98 -26.42
N GLN A 308 -2.26 58.92 -26.67
CA GLN A 308 -3.06 58.21 -25.68
C GLN A 308 -2.64 56.74 -25.66
N THR A 309 -2.03 56.31 -24.56
CA THR A 309 -1.79 54.90 -24.30
C THR A 309 -3.11 54.23 -23.94
N VAL A 310 -3.52 53.24 -24.72
CA VAL A 310 -4.71 52.43 -24.48
C VAL A 310 -4.31 51.03 -24.04
N SER A 311 -5.10 50.44 -23.15
CA SER A 311 -4.93 49.06 -22.72
C SER A 311 -6.19 48.24 -22.97
N MET A 312 -5.99 47.02 -23.45
CA MET A 312 -7.05 46.04 -23.65
C MET A 312 -6.62 44.68 -23.10
N GLN A 313 -7.60 43.89 -22.68
CA GLN A 313 -7.38 42.54 -22.21
C GLN A 313 -7.85 41.55 -23.27
N MET A 314 -6.92 40.70 -23.71
CA MET A 314 -7.10 39.70 -24.75
C MET A 314 -7.32 38.32 -24.11
N ALA A 315 -8.30 37.57 -24.62
CA ALA A 315 -8.59 36.19 -24.22
C ALA A 315 -8.77 35.29 -25.45
N HIS A 316 -8.78 33.97 -25.25
CA HIS A 316 -9.02 33.03 -26.35
C HIS A 316 -10.44 33.09 -26.89
N ARG A 317 -10.55 33.03 -28.21
CA ARG A 317 -11.83 32.95 -28.92
C ARG A 317 -12.34 31.51 -28.93
N ASN A 318 -13.07 31.18 -27.87
CA ASN A 318 -13.60 29.83 -27.65
C ASN A 318 -14.47 29.34 -28.82
N SER A 319 -14.17 28.15 -29.34
CA SER A 319 -14.88 27.51 -30.45
C SER A 319 -15.16 26.03 -30.16
N SER A 320 -16.08 25.41 -30.91
CA SER A 320 -16.34 23.97 -30.75
C SER A 320 -15.21 23.07 -31.29
N ALA A 321 -14.31 23.61 -32.12
CA ALA A 321 -13.20 22.87 -32.70
C ALA A 321 -11.93 22.95 -31.84
N SER A 322 -11.71 24.11 -31.21
CA SER A 322 -10.67 24.36 -30.22
C SER A 322 -11.33 25.08 -29.04
N PRO A 323 -11.74 24.36 -27.98
CA PRO A 323 -12.27 24.97 -26.78
C PRO A 323 -11.16 25.65 -25.97
N THR A 324 -11.51 26.65 -25.16
CA THR A 324 -10.60 27.12 -24.10
C THR A 324 -10.51 26.04 -23.02
N VAL A 325 -9.29 25.75 -22.55
CA VAL A 325 -9.05 24.77 -21.49
C VAL A 325 -9.85 25.13 -20.24
N TYR A 326 -10.49 24.13 -19.65
CA TYR A 326 -11.24 24.26 -18.41
C TYR A 326 -11.04 23.01 -17.58
N ILE A 327 -10.54 23.20 -16.36
CA ILE A 327 -10.28 22.13 -15.39
C ILE A 327 -11.23 22.33 -14.21
N GLU A 328 -11.86 21.25 -13.77
CA GLU A 328 -12.74 21.27 -12.61
C GLU A 328 -11.92 21.48 -11.33
N GLU A 329 -12.41 22.36 -10.45
CA GLU A 329 -11.75 22.65 -9.18
C GLU A 329 -11.69 21.39 -8.31
N GLY A 330 -10.49 21.05 -7.82
CA GLY A 330 -10.28 19.85 -7.01
C GLY A 330 -10.13 18.53 -7.78
N SER A 331 -10.10 18.57 -9.12
CA SER A 331 -9.79 17.37 -9.93
C SER A 331 -8.35 16.88 -9.72
N LYS A 332 -8.04 15.65 -10.12
CA LYS A 332 -6.69 15.06 -10.01
C LYS A 332 -5.66 15.89 -10.78
N ALA A 333 -4.75 16.53 -10.07
CA ALA A 333 -3.69 17.38 -10.64
C ALA A 333 -2.36 16.62 -10.76
N ILE A 334 -2.04 15.81 -9.76
CA ILE A 334 -0.84 14.97 -9.70
C ILE A 334 -1.24 13.53 -9.39
N ASP A 335 -0.47 12.61 -9.94
CA ASP A 335 -0.60 11.18 -9.67
C ASP A 335 0.75 10.62 -9.24
N LEU A 336 0.82 10.10 -8.03
CA LEU A 336 2.06 9.66 -7.39
C LEU A 336 2.12 8.14 -7.40
N ASN A 337 3.12 7.58 -8.05
CA ASN A 337 3.39 6.15 -8.07
C ASN A 337 4.70 5.87 -7.35
N LEU A 338 4.62 5.09 -6.28
CA LEU A 338 5.75 4.62 -5.51
C LEU A 338 5.87 3.11 -5.67
N VAL A 339 7.02 2.61 -6.11
CA VAL A 339 7.30 1.18 -6.19
C VAL A 339 8.41 0.86 -5.19
N LEU A 340 8.05 0.13 -4.13
CA LEU A 340 8.99 -0.40 -3.15
C LEU A 340 9.38 -1.82 -3.59
N ASP A 341 10.61 -1.99 -4.03
CA ASP A 341 11.14 -3.30 -4.43
C ASP A 341 11.82 -4.00 -3.24
N LEU A 342 11.16 -5.03 -2.68
CA LEU A 342 11.71 -5.89 -1.61
C LEU A 342 12.14 -7.27 -2.12
N SER A 343 12.34 -7.43 -3.44
CA SER A 343 12.83 -8.70 -4.00
C SER A 343 14.18 -9.13 -3.40
N ASP A 344 15.02 -8.15 -2.99
CA ASP A 344 16.20 -8.32 -2.14
C ASP A 344 16.11 -7.40 -0.91
N GLU A 345 15.73 -7.96 0.25
CA GLU A 345 15.56 -7.23 1.52
C GLU A 345 16.87 -6.57 2.04
N TYR A 346 18.04 -6.95 1.51
CA TYR A 346 19.32 -6.32 1.87
C TYR A 346 19.71 -5.15 0.95
N ALA A 347 19.04 -5.00 -0.18
CA ALA A 347 19.29 -3.98 -1.19
C ALA A 347 17.98 -3.46 -1.79
N ALA A 348 16.99 -3.20 -0.92
CA ALA A 348 15.70 -2.67 -1.29
C ALA A 348 15.85 -1.28 -1.92
N THR A 349 15.00 -1.01 -2.91
CA THR A 349 14.97 0.28 -3.61
C THR A 349 13.56 0.83 -3.67
N ILE A 350 13.45 2.15 -3.61
CA ILE A 350 12.20 2.86 -3.83
C ILE A 350 12.32 3.62 -5.15
N ASP A 351 11.48 3.27 -6.10
CA ASP A 351 11.27 4.05 -7.31
C ASP A 351 10.05 4.94 -7.13
N PHE A 352 10.20 6.21 -7.44
CA PHE A 352 9.12 7.20 -7.36
C PHE A 352 8.92 7.81 -8.74
N ALA A 353 7.66 7.87 -9.17
CA ALA A 353 7.23 8.63 -10.33
C ALA A 353 6.04 9.53 -9.98
N ALA A 354 6.06 10.76 -10.47
CA ALA A 354 4.93 11.67 -10.37
C ALA A 354 4.45 12.05 -11.77
N GLY A 355 3.19 11.76 -12.08
CA GLY A 355 2.49 12.22 -13.28
C GLY A 355 1.80 13.56 -13.02
N LEU A 356 2.28 14.62 -13.65
CA LEU A 356 1.77 15.96 -13.54
C LEU A 356 0.82 16.29 -14.71
N TYR A 357 -0.45 16.51 -14.39
CA TYR A 357 -1.50 16.86 -15.35
C TYR A 357 -1.66 18.38 -15.46
N TYR A 358 -1.74 19.06 -14.31
CA TYR A 358 -1.81 20.52 -14.25
C TYR A 358 -1.31 21.09 -12.92
N LEU A 359 -1.02 22.39 -12.91
CA LEU A 359 -0.71 23.18 -11.72
C LEU A 359 -1.69 24.34 -11.62
N ASP A 360 -2.38 24.44 -10.48
CA ASP A 360 -3.30 25.54 -10.20
C ASP A 360 -2.57 26.80 -9.72
N THR A 361 -3.30 27.92 -9.72
CA THR A 361 -2.75 29.22 -9.29
C THR A 361 -2.26 29.20 -7.85
N GLU A 362 -2.92 28.45 -6.95
CA GLU A 362 -2.50 28.35 -5.55
C GLU A 362 -1.14 27.65 -5.43
N THR A 363 -0.97 26.50 -6.08
CA THR A 363 0.31 25.77 -6.10
C THR A 363 1.42 26.59 -6.74
N LEU A 364 1.15 27.27 -7.85
CA LEU A 364 2.15 28.14 -8.51
C LEU A 364 2.62 29.27 -7.58
N ASN A 365 1.71 29.87 -6.82
CA ASN A 365 2.05 30.89 -5.83
C ASN A 365 2.82 30.30 -4.64
N ASN A 366 2.42 29.13 -4.15
CA ASN A 366 3.06 28.45 -3.02
C ASN A 366 4.48 28.00 -3.34
N TRP A 367 4.70 27.45 -4.54
CA TRP A 367 6.02 27.05 -5.03
C TRP A 367 6.85 28.25 -5.52
N GLY A 368 6.27 29.46 -5.57
CA GLY A 368 6.95 30.68 -6.03
C GLY A 368 7.36 30.64 -7.50
N ILE A 369 6.69 29.80 -8.30
CA ILE A 369 7.00 29.60 -9.70
C ILE A 369 6.28 30.64 -10.52
N ASN A 370 7.05 31.49 -11.18
CA ASN A 370 6.51 32.43 -12.14
C ASN A 370 6.97 32.05 -13.55
N MET A 371 6.11 31.36 -14.29
CA MET A 371 6.39 31.02 -15.70
C MET A 371 6.39 32.26 -16.61
N PHE A 372 5.90 33.42 -16.16
CA PHE A 372 5.85 34.65 -16.97
C PHE A 372 6.31 35.84 -16.13
N GLU A 373 7.53 36.32 -16.37
CA GLU A 373 8.25 37.30 -15.53
C GLU A 373 7.52 38.65 -15.29
N VAL A 374 6.34 38.86 -15.90
CA VAL A 374 5.51 40.06 -15.75
C VAL A 374 4.13 39.69 -15.17
N ALA A 375 4.08 39.28 -13.90
CA ALA A 375 2.86 38.92 -13.17
C ALA A 375 1.77 40.02 -13.13
N SER A 376 2.08 41.26 -13.55
CA SER A 376 1.10 42.35 -13.72
C SER A 376 0.44 42.41 -15.11
N SER A 377 0.99 41.72 -16.10
CA SER A 377 0.59 41.87 -17.51
C SER A 377 -0.21 40.69 -18.06
N ALA A 378 -0.26 39.56 -17.37
CA ALA A 378 -1.09 38.42 -17.75
C ALA A 378 -1.60 37.67 -16.51
N SER A 379 -2.85 37.22 -16.55
CA SER A 379 -3.43 36.31 -15.56
C SER A 379 -3.57 34.92 -16.21
N VAL A 380 -2.87 33.93 -15.66
CA VAL A 380 -2.95 32.53 -16.11
C VAL A 380 -3.68 31.75 -15.02
N PRO A 381 -4.88 31.19 -15.29
CA PRO A 381 -5.68 30.54 -14.26
C PRO A 381 -5.12 29.17 -13.84
N VAL A 382 -4.57 28.43 -14.79
CA VAL A 382 -4.01 27.09 -14.60
C VAL A 382 -2.94 26.84 -15.64
N ILE A 383 -1.95 25.99 -15.32
CA ILE A 383 -0.94 25.56 -16.28
C ILE A 383 -1.03 24.05 -16.45
N THR A 384 -1.41 23.60 -17.64
CA THR A 384 -1.49 22.19 -17.99
C THR A 384 -0.13 21.59 -18.28
N SER A 385 -0.08 20.27 -18.44
CA SER A 385 1.08 19.54 -18.94
C SER A 385 1.58 20.10 -20.28
N ASP A 386 0.69 20.38 -21.23
CA ASP A 386 1.06 21.06 -22.49
C ASP A 386 1.58 22.49 -22.25
N GLY A 387 1.08 23.20 -21.24
CA GLY A 387 1.60 24.50 -20.81
C GLY A 387 3.06 24.45 -20.35
N ILE A 388 3.42 23.42 -19.58
CA ILE A 388 4.82 23.20 -19.15
C ILE A 388 5.69 22.82 -20.34
N ARG A 389 5.20 21.98 -21.27
CA ARG A 389 5.92 21.68 -22.53
C ARG A 389 6.14 22.93 -23.35
N LEU A 390 5.13 23.80 -23.46
CA LEU A 390 5.24 25.08 -24.13
C LEU A 390 6.32 25.96 -23.48
N ALA A 391 6.33 26.05 -22.15
CA ALA A 391 7.34 26.83 -21.43
C ALA A 391 8.76 26.26 -21.61
N TYR A 392 8.91 24.93 -21.58
CA TYR A 392 10.19 24.23 -21.76
C TYR A 392 10.76 24.41 -23.18
N HIS A 393 9.96 24.13 -24.22
CA HIS A 393 10.43 24.18 -25.61
C HIS A 393 10.69 25.60 -26.13
N ASN A 394 10.19 26.63 -25.41
CA ASN A 394 10.41 28.04 -25.75
C ASN A 394 11.42 28.74 -24.80
N ASP A 395 12.09 28.00 -23.91
CA ASP A 395 13.05 28.54 -22.92
C ASP A 395 12.46 29.66 -22.03
N ILE A 396 11.18 29.53 -21.65
CA ILE A 396 10.45 30.57 -20.88
C ILE A 396 10.71 30.42 -19.38
N VAL A 397 10.84 29.19 -18.87
CA VAL A 397 11.03 28.88 -17.45
C VAL A 397 12.17 27.90 -17.22
N ASP A 398 12.90 28.07 -16.12
CA ASP A 398 13.87 27.09 -15.67
C ASP A 398 13.15 25.98 -14.88
N LEU A 399 13.11 24.79 -15.46
CA LEU A 399 12.43 23.63 -14.87
C LEU A 399 13.06 23.14 -13.55
N THR A 400 14.29 23.57 -13.23
CA THR A 400 14.92 23.23 -11.95
C THR A 400 14.18 23.82 -10.73
N GLN A 401 13.49 24.95 -10.92
CA GLN A 401 12.68 25.55 -9.87
C GLN A 401 11.52 24.65 -9.44
N PHE A 402 10.99 23.80 -10.33
CA PHE A 402 9.92 22.86 -9.99
C PHE A 402 10.47 21.67 -9.20
N THR A 403 11.59 21.11 -9.64
CA THR A 403 12.19 19.94 -8.98
C THR A 403 12.66 20.26 -7.57
N ASP A 404 13.12 21.50 -7.33
CA ASP A 404 13.61 21.96 -6.02
C ASP A 404 12.48 22.19 -5.00
N GLN A 405 11.25 22.48 -5.46
CA GLN A 405 10.10 22.73 -4.58
C GLN A 405 9.23 21.47 -4.36
N PHE A 406 9.45 20.41 -5.13
CA PHE A 406 8.66 19.18 -5.00
C PHE A 406 9.03 18.45 -3.69
N PRO A 407 8.07 18.20 -2.78
CA PRO A 407 8.31 17.64 -1.44
C PRO A 407 8.54 16.12 -1.46
N VAL A 408 9.51 15.62 -2.25
CA VAL A 408 9.85 14.18 -2.28
C VAL A 408 10.33 13.72 -0.90
N GLY A 409 11.10 14.55 -0.20
CA GLY A 409 11.62 14.26 1.13
C GLY A 409 10.51 13.98 2.14
N ASP A 410 9.47 14.82 2.18
CA ASP A 410 8.36 14.67 3.13
C ASP A 410 7.53 13.40 2.87
N ILE A 411 7.34 13.02 1.60
CA ILE A 411 6.64 11.80 1.21
C ILE A 411 7.43 10.56 1.66
N VAL A 412 8.74 10.57 1.43
CA VAL A 412 9.62 9.44 1.78
C VAL A 412 9.89 9.37 3.29
N GLU A 413 9.97 10.50 3.99
CA GLU A 413 10.03 10.56 5.45
C GLU A 413 8.72 10.06 6.07
N GLY A 414 7.56 10.41 5.49
CA GLY A 414 6.26 9.87 5.89
C GLY A 414 6.21 8.34 5.79
N LEU A 415 6.76 7.78 4.72
CA LEU A 415 6.89 6.33 4.54
C LEU A 415 7.88 5.72 5.54
N GLY A 416 9.07 6.31 5.70
CA GLY A 416 10.09 5.85 6.65
C GLY A 416 9.60 5.84 8.09
N ASN A 417 8.86 6.88 8.51
CA ASN A 417 8.28 6.97 9.86
C ASN A 417 7.21 5.90 10.13
N THR A 418 6.57 5.35 9.10
CA THR A 418 5.62 4.25 9.25
C THR A 418 6.24 2.86 9.26
N ILE A 419 7.55 2.74 9.07
CA ILE A 419 8.23 1.46 8.95
C ILE A 419 9.36 1.44 9.98
N ALA A 420 9.31 0.48 10.90
CA ALA A 420 10.33 0.34 11.93
C ALA A 420 11.68 -0.07 11.31
N GLY A 421 12.79 0.45 11.82
CA GLY A 421 14.14 -0.01 11.45
C GLY A 421 14.71 0.52 10.12
N VAL A 422 13.94 1.28 9.32
CA VAL A 422 14.46 1.95 8.13
C VAL A 422 15.16 3.24 8.56
N GLY A 423 16.45 3.37 8.23
CA GLY A 423 17.20 4.61 8.45
C GLY A 423 16.75 5.74 7.51
N ASP A 424 17.47 6.87 7.51
CA ASP A 424 17.20 7.96 6.56
C ASP A 424 17.32 7.44 5.11
N ILE A 425 16.19 7.38 4.39
CA ILE A 425 16.15 7.00 2.97
C ILE A 425 16.61 8.19 2.14
N ASN A 426 17.75 8.07 1.48
CA ASN A 426 18.25 9.10 0.56
C ASN A 426 17.72 8.84 -0.85
N MET A 427 16.97 9.82 -1.38
CA MET A 427 16.52 9.83 -2.77
C MET A 427 17.54 10.53 -3.66
N SER A 428 17.65 10.07 -4.91
CA SER A 428 18.39 10.79 -5.95
C SER A 428 17.69 12.09 -6.35
N ASP A 429 18.39 12.98 -7.06
CA ASP A 429 17.79 14.20 -7.61
C ASP A 429 16.64 13.87 -8.57
N LEU A 430 15.52 14.58 -8.44
CA LEU A 430 14.35 14.39 -9.29
C LEU A 430 14.67 14.72 -10.76
N GLN A 431 14.39 13.78 -11.65
CA GLN A 431 14.66 13.90 -13.08
C GLN A 431 13.37 13.99 -13.88
N TRP A 432 13.38 14.80 -14.94
CA TRP A 432 12.28 14.84 -15.90
C TRP A 432 12.36 13.69 -16.90
N VAL A 433 11.26 12.98 -17.07
CA VAL A 433 11.16 11.91 -18.06
C VAL A 433 10.91 12.52 -19.43
N SER A 434 11.81 12.21 -20.38
CA SER A 434 11.74 12.75 -21.73
C SER A 434 10.49 12.25 -22.49
N VAL A 435 10.26 10.94 -22.54
CA VAL A 435 9.10 10.32 -23.18
C VAL A 435 8.76 9.04 -22.40
N SER A 436 7.48 8.79 -22.16
CA SER A 436 6.95 7.55 -21.60
C SER A 436 5.91 6.96 -22.55
N ASP A 437 5.90 5.63 -22.67
CA ASP A 437 4.92 4.86 -23.42
C ASP A 437 3.75 4.34 -22.57
N GLY A 438 3.66 4.76 -21.30
CA GLY A 438 2.61 4.33 -20.38
C GLY A 438 2.76 2.88 -19.90
N THR A 439 4.01 2.43 -19.73
CA THR A 439 4.30 1.11 -19.17
C THR A 439 5.15 1.21 -17.90
N GLY A 440 5.08 0.17 -17.06
CA GLY A 440 5.80 0.12 -15.79
C GLY A 440 5.20 1.07 -14.75
N ILE A 441 6.04 1.90 -14.14
CA ILE A 441 5.65 2.88 -13.11
C ILE A 441 4.79 4.05 -13.65
N PHE A 442 4.65 4.17 -14.98
CA PHE A 442 3.88 5.23 -15.62
C PHE A 442 2.53 4.72 -16.12
N GLU A 443 1.43 5.36 -15.72
CA GLU A 443 0.07 4.91 -16.09
C GLU A 443 -0.33 5.19 -17.54
N SER A 444 0.27 6.19 -18.19
CA SER A 444 -0.15 6.67 -19.51
C SER A 444 1.00 7.21 -20.35
N GLU A 445 0.78 7.33 -21.66
CA GLU A 445 1.75 7.96 -22.55
C GLU A 445 1.96 9.44 -22.19
N GLY A 446 3.22 9.91 -22.18
CA GLY A 446 3.51 11.28 -21.77
C GLY A 446 4.99 11.65 -21.76
N GLY A 447 5.35 12.63 -20.93
CA GLY A 447 6.73 13.15 -20.79
C GLY A 447 6.95 14.54 -21.41
N LEU A 448 8.14 15.12 -21.21
CA LEU A 448 8.48 16.48 -21.66
C LEU A 448 8.56 16.64 -23.19
N ASN A 449 9.06 15.61 -23.86
CA ASN A 449 9.25 15.56 -25.31
C ASN A 449 8.21 14.65 -25.99
N TYR A 450 7.07 14.43 -25.34
CA TYR A 450 5.92 13.77 -25.94
C TYR A 450 5.55 14.44 -27.27
N SER A 451 5.11 13.65 -28.24
CA SER A 451 4.71 14.14 -29.56
C SER A 451 3.22 13.86 -29.77
N HIS A 452 2.44 14.92 -29.97
CA HIS A 452 1.01 14.80 -30.23
C HIS A 452 0.75 14.14 -31.59
N ALA A 453 0.01 13.03 -31.59
CA ALA A 453 -0.42 12.32 -32.80
C ALA A 453 -1.95 12.22 -32.94
N ALA A 454 -2.69 12.30 -31.84
CA ALA A 454 -4.15 12.25 -31.78
C ALA A 454 -4.69 13.53 -31.10
N GLY A 455 -5.92 13.96 -31.44
CA GLY A 455 -6.56 15.13 -30.83
C GLY A 455 -6.09 16.50 -31.34
N CYS A 456 -4.87 16.60 -31.87
CA CYS A 456 -4.33 17.80 -32.48
C CYS A 456 -4.62 17.91 -33.98
N THR A 457 -5.19 19.03 -34.41
CA THR A 457 -5.59 19.32 -35.81
C THR A 457 -4.73 20.40 -36.48
N GLU A 458 -3.72 20.88 -35.76
CA GLU A 458 -2.81 21.92 -36.23
C GLU A 458 -2.06 21.48 -37.51
N PRO A 459 -1.95 22.34 -38.54
CA PRO A 459 -1.21 22.02 -39.76
C PRO A 459 0.30 21.92 -39.50
N ILE A 460 0.83 20.70 -39.56
CA ILE A 460 2.26 20.42 -39.33
C ILE A 460 3.10 20.76 -40.56
N THR A 461 4.10 21.63 -40.39
CA THR A 461 5.12 21.88 -41.43
C THR A 461 6.09 20.69 -41.51
N ALA A 462 6.54 20.33 -42.71
CA ALA A 462 7.42 19.17 -42.92
C ALA A 462 8.69 19.24 -42.04
N GLY A 463 8.84 18.29 -41.10
CA GLY A 463 9.98 18.20 -40.19
C GLY A 463 9.76 18.78 -38.78
N GLN A 464 8.59 19.35 -38.49
CA GLN A 464 8.24 19.87 -37.17
C GLN A 464 7.56 18.78 -36.32
N VAL A 465 7.97 18.66 -35.05
CA VAL A 465 7.33 17.80 -34.05
C VAL A 465 6.47 18.68 -33.16
N LEU A 466 5.19 18.31 -32.98
CA LEU A 466 4.27 19.03 -32.10
C LEU A 466 4.40 18.50 -30.68
N HIS A 467 5.12 19.23 -29.83
CA HIS A 467 5.26 18.93 -28.41
C HIS A 467 4.09 19.46 -27.55
N TYR A 468 3.36 20.45 -28.05
CA TYR A 468 2.15 20.98 -27.45
C TYR A 468 1.17 21.33 -28.57
N CYS A 469 -0.13 21.19 -28.33
CA CYS A 469 -1.15 21.40 -29.35
C CYS A 469 -1.84 22.77 -29.23
N LEU A 470 -1.95 23.53 -30.34
CA LEU A 470 -2.66 24.83 -30.35
C LEU A 470 -4.06 24.80 -30.97
N GLU A 471 -4.39 23.74 -31.73
CA GLU A 471 -5.67 23.59 -32.44
C GLU A 471 -6.20 22.16 -32.34
N GLY A 472 -7.45 22.00 -31.93
CA GLY A 472 -8.11 20.71 -31.81
C GLY A 472 -8.80 20.52 -30.47
N ALA A 473 -9.36 19.33 -30.26
CA ALA A 473 -10.08 19.01 -29.04
C ALA A 473 -9.17 19.01 -27.80
N ASN A 474 -7.90 18.66 -27.99
CA ASN A 474 -6.89 18.54 -26.94
C ASN A 474 -5.88 19.71 -26.98
N ALA A 475 -6.31 20.88 -27.45
CA ALA A 475 -5.42 22.04 -27.56
C ALA A 475 -5.04 22.55 -26.17
N MET A 476 -3.74 22.48 -25.85
CA MET A 476 -3.14 22.88 -24.59
C MET A 476 -3.72 22.20 -23.34
N ASP A 477 -4.30 21.00 -23.50
CA ASP A 477 -4.98 20.30 -22.41
C ASP A 477 -4.03 19.50 -21.51
N GLU A 478 -4.59 18.85 -20.51
CA GLU A 478 -3.92 17.99 -19.54
C GLU A 478 -3.91 16.50 -19.92
N SER A 479 -4.40 16.11 -21.12
CA SER A 479 -4.63 14.71 -21.49
C SER A 479 -3.40 13.81 -21.39
N TYR A 480 -2.22 14.37 -21.63
CA TYR A 480 -0.94 13.64 -21.60
C TYR A 480 -0.04 14.23 -20.51
N PRO A 481 0.17 13.53 -19.37
CA PRO A 481 0.91 14.08 -18.24
C PRO A 481 2.40 14.23 -18.54
N ILE A 482 3.08 15.04 -17.72
CA ILE A 482 4.54 15.07 -17.65
C ILE A 482 4.99 14.25 -16.46
N TYR A 483 6.01 13.42 -16.66
CA TYR A 483 6.52 12.57 -15.61
C TYR A 483 7.83 13.11 -15.01
N LEU A 484 7.88 13.08 -13.68
CA LEU A 484 9.08 13.23 -12.87
C LEU A 484 9.40 11.86 -12.28
N GLN A 485 10.69 11.50 -12.21
CA GLN A 485 11.12 10.24 -11.62
C GLN A 485 12.34 10.43 -10.72
N THR A 486 12.44 9.63 -9.67
CA THR A 486 13.65 9.47 -8.88
C THR A 486 13.69 8.06 -8.27
N THR A 487 14.88 7.62 -7.89
CA THR A 487 15.13 6.33 -7.28
C THR A 487 15.98 6.53 -6.03
N SER A 488 15.71 5.76 -4.98
CA SER A 488 16.50 5.76 -3.75
C SER A 488 17.86 5.10 -3.94
N GLU A 489 18.82 5.42 -3.06
CA GLU A 489 19.95 4.53 -2.86
C GLU A 489 19.47 3.20 -2.27
N PRO A 490 20.15 2.05 -2.55
CA PRO A 490 19.76 0.77 -1.96
C PRO A 490 19.91 0.80 -0.43
N PHE A 491 18.89 0.31 0.27
CA PHE A 491 18.87 0.22 1.73
C PHE A 491 18.42 -1.17 2.20
N SER A 492 18.67 -1.50 3.47
CA SER A 492 18.22 -2.76 4.05
C SER A 492 16.86 -2.53 4.70
N MET A 493 15.88 -3.34 4.32
CA MET A 493 14.53 -3.30 4.88
C MET A 493 13.90 -4.67 4.74
N ARG A 494 13.38 -5.21 5.84
CA ARG A 494 12.67 -6.49 5.81
C ARG A 494 11.19 -6.25 5.62
N PHE A 495 10.53 -7.13 4.88
CA PHE A 495 9.09 -7.05 4.69
C PHE A 495 8.33 -7.12 6.03
N ILE A 496 8.84 -7.91 6.99
CA ILE A 496 8.22 -8.04 8.32
C ILE A 496 8.24 -6.73 9.12
N ASP A 497 9.19 -5.84 8.86
CA ASP A 497 9.31 -4.57 9.59
C ASP A 497 8.10 -3.65 9.31
N ILE A 498 7.47 -3.79 8.12
CA ILE A 498 6.20 -3.14 7.79
C ILE A 498 5.08 -3.64 8.71
N ILE A 499 5.04 -4.94 8.99
CA ILE A 499 4.02 -5.56 9.83
C ILE A 499 4.24 -5.20 11.30
N ILE A 500 5.49 -5.26 11.79
CA ILE A 500 5.86 -4.88 13.16
C ILE A 500 5.44 -3.44 13.44
N ALA A 501 5.66 -2.52 12.50
CA ALA A 501 5.31 -1.11 12.67
C ALA A 501 3.80 -0.84 12.82
N GLN A 502 2.94 -1.80 12.49
CA GLN A 502 1.49 -1.71 12.68
C GLN A 502 1.02 -2.32 14.02
N ILE A 503 1.91 -2.91 14.82
CA ILE A 503 1.58 -3.49 16.12
C ILE A 503 1.78 -2.41 17.20
N ASP A 504 0.67 -1.94 17.80
CA ASP A 504 0.65 -0.82 18.77
C ASP A 504 1.41 -1.09 20.10
N ASP A 505 1.78 -2.35 20.40
CA ASP A 505 2.46 -2.73 21.65
C ASP A 505 3.90 -3.19 21.41
N GLU A 506 4.82 -2.22 21.42
CA GLU A 506 6.28 -2.41 21.29
C GLU A 506 6.87 -3.35 22.36
N ASN A 507 6.18 -3.60 23.48
CA ASN A 507 6.65 -4.52 24.54
C ASN A 507 5.95 -5.89 24.51
N SER A 508 5.19 -6.20 23.46
CA SER A 508 4.58 -7.50 23.31
C SER A 508 5.65 -8.57 23.01
N SER A 509 5.46 -9.78 23.54
CA SER A 509 6.32 -10.93 23.23
C SER A 509 6.33 -11.32 21.74
N ILE A 510 5.35 -10.81 20.97
CA ILE A 510 5.23 -11.00 19.53
C ILE A 510 6.24 -10.12 18.79
N VAL A 511 6.39 -8.85 19.19
CA VAL A 511 7.39 -7.95 18.59
C VAL A 511 8.80 -8.46 18.89
N ASP A 512 9.08 -8.86 20.13
CA ASP A 512 10.37 -9.48 20.50
C ASP A 512 10.64 -10.77 19.71
N PHE A 513 9.62 -11.58 19.45
CA PHE A 513 9.75 -12.74 18.56
C PHE A 513 10.13 -12.31 17.12
N LEU A 514 9.35 -11.42 16.51
CA LEU A 514 9.54 -11.02 15.11
C LEU A 514 10.86 -10.27 14.85
N GLU A 515 11.36 -9.51 15.82
CA GLU A 515 12.67 -8.85 15.76
C GLU A 515 13.84 -9.84 15.69
N ASN A 516 13.74 -10.96 16.42
CA ASN A 516 14.80 -11.97 16.52
C ASN A 516 14.76 -13.04 15.41
N VAL A 517 13.64 -13.15 14.70
CA VAL A 517 13.45 -14.10 13.59
C VAL A 517 14.16 -13.58 12.34
N GLN A 518 14.84 -14.42 11.56
CA GLN A 518 15.45 -14.03 10.28
C GLN A 518 14.48 -14.22 9.11
N SER A 519 14.73 -13.60 7.95
CA SER A 519 13.90 -13.82 6.75
C SER A 519 13.84 -15.29 6.34
N SER A 520 14.93 -16.05 6.49
CA SER A 520 14.94 -17.51 6.24
C SER A 520 14.06 -18.30 7.22
N ASP A 521 13.92 -17.81 8.45
CA ASP A 521 13.07 -18.45 9.45
C ASP A 521 11.58 -18.15 9.16
N LEU A 522 11.26 -16.93 8.69
CA LEU A 522 9.92 -16.57 8.19
C LEU A 522 9.55 -17.34 6.92
N GLU A 523 10.49 -17.51 5.99
CA GLU A 523 10.32 -18.34 4.81
C GLU A 523 9.91 -19.77 5.20
N ARG A 524 10.61 -20.37 6.18
CA ARG A 524 10.25 -21.70 6.69
C ARG A 524 8.88 -21.71 7.35
N LEU A 525 8.51 -20.67 8.10
CA LEU A 525 7.19 -20.54 8.72
C LEU A 525 6.07 -20.47 7.67
N MET A 526 6.21 -19.61 6.66
CA MET A 526 5.22 -19.47 5.58
C MET A 526 5.14 -20.75 4.73
N ASN A 527 6.28 -21.36 4.42
CA ASN A 527 6.32 -22.65 3.72
C ASN A 527 5.84 -23.82 4.60
N ALA A 528 5.65 -23.66 5.91
CA ALA A 528 5.03 -24.67 6.77
C ALA A 528 3.49 -24.73 6.61
N GLY A 529 2.91 -23.94 5.70
CA GLY A 529 1.45 -23.87 5.48
C GLY A 529 0.78 -22.77 6.30
N PHE A 530 1.56 -21.83 6.84
CA PHE A 530 1.04 -20.62 7.47
C PHE A 530 0.63 -19.62 6.39
N SER A 531 -0.61 -19.15 6.48
CA SER A 531 -1.14 -18.08 5.63
C SER A 531 -1.69 -16.95 6.48
N LEU A 532 -1.52 -15.72 6.02
CA LEU A 532 -1.98 -14.53 6.72
C LEU A 532 -2.91 -13.74 5.80
N GLU A 533 -4.12 -13.49 6.26
CA GLU A 533 -5.09 -12.59 5.63
C GLU A 533 -5.25 -11.38 6.55
N ALA A 534 -4.93 -10.18 6.10
CA ALA A 534 -4.96 -8.97 6.92
C ALA A 534 -5.58 -7.81 6.16
N LEU A 535 -6.63 -7.25 6.75
CA LEU A 535 -7.19 -5.98 6.33
C LEU A 535 -6.42 -4.85 7.01
N ILE A 536 -5.50 -4.22 6.30
CA ILE A 536 -4.75 -3.06 6.82
C ILE A 536 -5.55 -1.79 6.53
N GLY A 537 -5.92 -1.08 7.60
CA GLY A 537 -6.68 0.17 7.51
C GLY A 537 -5.91 1.30 6.82
N GLY A 538 -6.64 2.32 6.36
CA GLY A 538 -6.07 3.50 5.69
C GLY A 538 -5.17 4.40 6.56
N THR A 539 -4.89 4.02 7.81
CA THR A 539 -3.95 4.73 8.72
C THR A 539 -2.54 4.76 8.16
N PHE A 540 -2.07 3.67 7.52
CA PHE A 540 -0.76 3.63 6.84
C PHE A 540 -0.64 4.69 5.73
N LEU A 541 -1.68 4.89 4.93
CA LEU A 541 -1.66 5.89 3.85
C LEU A 541 -1.94 7.32 4.37
N ASN A 542 -2.47 7.46 5.59
CA ASN A 542 -2.80 8.77 6.18
C ASN A 542 -1.62 9.45 6.87
N SER A 543 -0.56 8.71 7.22
CA SER A 543 0.70 9.28 7.74
C SER A 543 1.49 10.04 6.67
N ILE A 544 1.32 9.66 5.40
CA ILE A 544 1.99 10.29 4.26
C ILE A 544 1.34 11.65 4.01
N ASP A 545 2.09 12.71 4.30
CA ASP A 545 1.66 14.09 4.13
C ASP A 545 1.71 14.49 2.65
N LEU A 546 0.55 14.87 2.11
CA LEU A 546 0.39 15.37 0.75
C LEU A 546 0.02 16.86 0.74
N SER A 547 0.07 17.56 1.88
CA SER A 547 -0.41 18.93 2.02
C SER A 547 0.40 19.98 1.24
N GLY A 548 1.63 19.66 0.84
CA GLY A 548 2.47 20.51 -0.02
C GLY A 548 2.23 20.37 -1.53
N LEU A 549 1.35 19.45 -1.93
CA LEU A 549 1.03 19.16 -3.33
C LEU A 549 -0.36 19.67 -3.72
N PRO A 550 -0.60 19.97 -5.00
CA PRO A 550 -1.95 20.11 -5.55
C PRO A 550 -2.72 18.78 -5.38
N PRO A 551 -4.06 18.75 -5.62
CA PRO A 551 -4.86 17.54 -5.47
C PRO A 551 -4.19 16.31 -6.11
N ALA A 552 -3.77 15.36 -5.29
CA ALA A 552 -2.95 14.23 -5.69
C ALA A 552 -3.54 12.90 -5.24
N ASP A 553 -3.48 11.91 -6.15
CA ASP A 553 -3.68 10.50 -5.80
C ASP A 553 -2.31 9.85 -5.54
N LEU A 554 -2.28 8.85 -4.65
CA LEU A 554 -1.06 8.11 -4.29
C LEU A 554 -1.30 6.62 -4.43
N THR A 555 -0.51 5.99 -5.30
CA THR A 555 -0.42 4.54 -5.48
C THR A 555 0.92 4.05 -4.98
N ILE A 556 0.92 3.06 -4.07
CA ILE A 556 2.11 2.38 -3.59
C ILE A 556 2.05 0.92 -4.02
N GLU A 557 2.99 0.48 -4.84
CA GLU A 557 3.20 -0.92 -5.16
C GLU A 557 4.37 -1.46 -4.33
N ILE A 558 4.14 -2.54 -3.59
CA ILE A 558 5.17 -3.25 -2.83
C ILE A 558 5.43 -4.56 -3.56
N ILE A 559 6.63 -4.73 -4.11
CA ILE A 559 7.08 -6.00 -4.68
C ILE A 559 7.53 -6.88 -3.52
N LEU A 560 6.93 -8.06 -3.40
CA LEU A 560 7.16 -8.99 -2.32
C LEU A 560 8.54 -9.69 -2.46
N PRO A 561 9.17 -10.08 -1.34
CA PRO A 561 10.37 -10.91 -1.36
C PRO A 561 10.17 -12.26 -2.06
N ASN A 562 11.26 -12.85 -2.54
CA ASN A 562 11.28 -14.13 -3.25
C ASN A 562 10.93 -15.37 -2.40
N TRP A 563 10.37 -15.21 -1.21
CA TRP A 563 9.93 -16.30 -0.32
C TRP A 563 8.43 -16.23 0.05
N VAL A 564 7.74 -15.14 -0.32
CA VAL A 564 6.31 -14.93 -0.02
C VAL A 564 5.57 -14.48 -1.28
N THR A 565 4.33 -14.94 -1.41
CA THR A 565 3.43 -14.53 -2.49
C THR A 565 2.03 -14.32 -1.93
N THR A 566 1.17 -13.64 -2.68
CA THR A 566 -0.25 -13.57 -2.32
C THR A 566 -0.93 -14.90 -2.58
N VAL A 567 -2.10 -15.13 -1.97
CA VAL A 567 -2.88 -16.36 -2.20
C VAL A 567 -3.28 -16.52 -3.69
N ASP A 568 -3.38 -15.40 -4.41
CA ASP A 568 -3.62 -15.36 -5.86
C ASP A 568 -2.36 -15.60 -6.72
N ASN A 569 -1.21 -15.89 -6.11
CA ASN A 569 0.11 -16.02 -6.74
C ASN A 569 0.61 -14.74 -7.43
N THR A 570 0.27 -13.56 -6.90
CA THR A 570 0.89 -12.30 -7.32
C THR A 570 2.14 -12.03 -6.47
N SER A 571 3.14 -11.41 -7.08
CA SER A 571 4.40 -11.01 -6.43
C SER A 571 4.41 -9.54 -5.98
N SER A 572 3.28 -8.85 -6.07
CA SER A 572 3.16 -7.47 -5.61
C SER A 572 1.80 -7.19 -4.96
N ILE A 573 1.81 -6.20 -4.07
CA ILE A 573 0.65 -5.65 -3.35
C ILE A 573 0.52 -4.18 -3.73
N THR A 574 -0.68 -3.73 -4.12
CA THR A 574 -0.93 -2.34 -4.52
C THR A 574 -1.88 -1.65 -3.55
N LEU A 575 -1.48 -0.49 -3.08
CA LEU A 575 -2.20 0.41 -2.18
C LEU A 575 -2.58 1.67 -2.95
N THR A 576 -3.82 2.14 -2.84
CA THR A 576 -4.26 3.38 -3.50
C THR A 576 -4.97 4.31 -2.52
N LYS A 577 -4.50 5.55 -2.42
CA LYS A 577 -5.16 6.67 -1.72
C LYS A 577 -5.67 7.63 -2.77
N THR A 578 -6.99 7.79 -2.82
CA THR A 578 -7.66 8.73 -3.72
C THR A 578 -8.18 9.95 -2.95
N LEU A 579 -8.40 11.08 -3.64
CA LEU A 579 -8.88 12.34 -3.05
C LEU A 579 -10.10 12.22 -2.10
N ASP A 580 -11.01 11.28 -2.35
CA ASP A 580 -12.24 11.11 -1.56
C ASP A 580 -12.22 9.91 -0.59
N GLN A 581 -11.31 8.94 -0.80
CA GLN A 581 -11.29 7.66 -0.09
C GLN A 581 -9.87 7.07 0.00
N SER A 582 -9.47 6.68 1.21
CA SER A 582 -8.34 5.75 1.40
C SER A 582 -8.87 4.33 1.23
N ALA A 583 -8.31 3.56 0.29
CA ALA A 583 -8.69 2.17 0.12
C ALA A 583 -8.28 1.35 1.36
N VAL A 584 -9.12 0.38 1.73
CA VAL A 584 -8.77 -0.65 2.71
C VAL A 584 -8.00 -1.72 1.96
N LEU A 585 -6.83 -2.08 2.47
CA LEU A 585 -5.96 -3.08 1.88
C LEU A 585 -6.42 -4.47 2.33
N ASP A 586 -6.60 -5.41 1.40
CA ASP A 586 -6.74 -6.84 1.70
C ASP A 586 -5.43 -7.54 1.35
N VAL A 587 -4.65 -7.86 2.37
CA VAL A 587 -3.37 -8.55 2.25
C VAL A 587 -3.63 -10.02 2.49
N SER A 588 -3.47 -10.85 1.47
CA SER A 588 -3.35 -12.29 1.66
C SER A 588 -1.91 -12.70 1.35
N LEU A 589 -1.26 -13.45 2.24
CA LEU A 589 0.13 -13.88 2.12
C LEU A 589 0.25 -15.37 2.40
N THR A 590 1.07 -16.06 1.63
CA THR A 590 1.41 -17.47 1.78
C THR A 590 2.85 -17.72 1.32
N GLY A 591 3.45 -18.83 1.77
CA GLY A 591 4.73 -19.32 1.23
C GLY A 591 4.61 -19.71 -0.24
N ILE A 592 5.74 -19.78 -0.94
CA ILE A 592 5.80 -20.15 -2.38
C ILE A 592 5.54 -21.65 -2.57
N GLU A 593 6.04 -22.46 -1.65
CA GLU A 593 5.85 -23.91 -1.64
C GLU A 593 5.28 -24.32 -0.27
N PRO A 594 3.99 -24.03 0.00
CA PRO A 594 3.39 -24.36 1.29
C PRO A 594 3.31 -25.87 1.48
N TYR A 595 3.67 -26.33 2.68
CA TYR A 595 3.57 -27.70 3.12
C TYR A 595 2.13 -28.21 2.95
N ASN A 596 2.02 -29.35 2.28
CA ASN A 596 0.75 -30.01 2.07
C ASN A 596 0.59 -31.18 3.04
N TRP A 597 -0.29 -31.01 4.02
CA TRP A 597 -0.60 -32.04 5.01
C TRP A 597 -1.44 -33.19 4.42
N GLU A 598 -2.08 -33.04 3.26
CA GLU A 598 -2.94 -34.07 2.65
C GLU A 598 -2.14 -35.24 2.00
N HIS A 599 -1.20 -35.82 2.74
CA HIS A 599 -0.44 -36.97 2.31
C HIS A 599 -0.41 -38.07 3.38
N GLU A 600 -0.17 -39.31 2.93
CA GLU A 600 -0.11 -40.50 3.78
C GLU A 600 1.25 -40.61 4.47
N ILE A 601 1.27 -40.77 5.79
CA ILE A 601 2.48 -41.08 6.56
C ILE A 601 2.61 -42.59 6.71
N LYS A 602 3.81 -43.12 6.46
CA LYS A 602 4.08 -44.56 6.46
C LYS A 602 5.26 -44.89 7.38
N ASP A 603 5.12 -46.01 8.07
CA ASP A 603 6.19 -46.63 8.86
C ASP A 603 7.30 -47.21 7.94
N GLU A 604 8.45 -47.57 8.51
CA GLU A 604 9.60 -48.18 7.81
C GLU A 604 9.22 -49.46 7.02
N ASP A 605 8.21 -50.19 7.51
CA ASP A 605 7.65 -51.39 6.87
C ASP A 605 6.66 -51.08 5.72
N GLY A 606 6.44 -49.80 5.39
CA GLY A 606 5.51 -49.33 4.35
C GLY A 606 4.04 -49.41 4.75
N ARG A 607 3.74 -49.53 6.05
CA ARG A 607 2.38 -49.55 6.60
C ARG A 607 1.88 -48.12 6.82
N VAL A 608 0.63 -47.85 6.46
CA VAL A 608 0.03 -46.53 6.65
C VAL A 608 -0.21 -46.30 8.14
N LEU A 609 0.47 -45.30 8.71
CA LEU A 609 0.28 -44.84 10.09
C LEU A 609 -0.91 -43.89 10.16
N CYS A 610 -1.00 -42.98 9.18
CA CYS A 610 -2.04 -41.97 9.07
C CYS A 610 -2.47 -41.80 7.61
N TYR A 611 -3.79 -41.66 7.42
CA TYR A 611 -4.37 -41.41 6.10
C TYR A 611 -4.21 -39.95 5.69
N ALA A 612 -4.26 -39.69 4.39
CA ALA A 612 -4.12 -38.33 3.83
C ALA A 612 -5.20 -37.35 4.31
N ASN A 613 -6.36 -37.83 4.77
CA ASN A 613 -7.45 -36.98 5.29
C ASN A 613 -7.38 -36.74 6.81
N GLN A 614 -6.31 -37.18 7.48
CA GLN A 614 -6.13 -37.01 8.92
C GLN A 614 -5.17 -35.84 9.18
N SER A 615 -5.70 -34.72 9.67
CA SER A 615 -4.92 -33.51 9.98
C SER A 615 -4.01 -33.71 11.21
N THR A 616 -4.43 -34.52 12.17
CA THR A 616 -3.59 -34.98 13.28
C THR A 616 -3.09 -36.41 13.05
N CYS A 617 -1.80 -36.63 13.25
CA CYS A 617 -1.15 -37.94 13.13
C CYS A 617 -0.28 -38.24 14.34
N VAL A 618 -0.71 -39.22 15.14
CA VAL A 618 0.00 -39.67 16.34
C VAL A 618 0.08 -41.19 16.37
N GLN A 619 1.28 -41.71 16.53
CA GLN A 619 1.55 -43.13 16.71
C GLN A 619 1.86 -43.43 18.18
N SER A 620 1.32 -44.51 18.70
CA SER A 620 1.64 -45.04 20.03
C SER A 620 2.26 -46.43 19.90
N ASP A 621 3.45 -46.61 20.47
CA ASP A 621 4.06 -47.92 20.70
C ASP A 621 4.04 -48.20 22.19
N VAL A 622 3.35 -49.26 22.62
CA VAL A 622 3.21 -49.61 24.03
C VAL A 622 3.64 -51.05 24.23
N ALA A 623 4.74 -51.24 24.97
CA ALA A 623 5.28 -52.53 25.37
C ALA A 623 5.07 -52.75 26.87
N PHE A 624 4.12 -53.62 27.22
CA PHE A 624 3.89 -54.06 28.59
C PHE A 624 4.56 -55.41 28.85
N ASP A 625 5.46 -55.47 29.83
CA ASP A 625 6.12 -56.69 30.26
C ASP A 625 5.61 -57.17 31.62
N LEU A 626 4.83 -58.26 31.64
CA LEU A 626 4.40 -58.92 32.86
C LEU A 626 5.34 -60.07 33.23
N ALA A 627 6.38 -59.78 34.02
CA ALA A 627 7.41 -60.74 34.40
C ALA A 627 6.86 -61.89 35.28
N SER A 628 6.12 -61.56 36.35
CA SER A 628 5.55 -62.58 37.25
C SER A 628 4.34 -62.09 38.04
N VAL A 629 3.45 -63.02 38.39
CA VAL A 629 2.34 -62.80 39.33
C VAL A 629 2.42 -63.89 40.40
N ASN A 630 2.73 -63.51 41.64
CA ASN A 630 2.89 -64.44 42.75
C ASN A 630 1.77 -64.25 43.78
N PHE A 631 1.02 -65.31 44.05
CA PHE A 631 0.00 -65.36 45.09
C PHE A 631 0.62 -65.78 46.43
N ASN A 632 0.49 -64.92 47.45
CA ASN A 632 0.91 -65.20 48.82
C ASN A 632 -0.28 -65.70 49.64
N GLU A 633 -0.47 -67.03 49.68
CA GLU A 633 -1.63 -67.68 50.31
C GLU A 633 -1.77 -67.40 51.82
N TRP A 634 -0.65 -67.26 52.55
CA TRP A 634 -0.67 -67.11 54.00
C TRP A 634 -0.91 -65.66 54.47
N SER A 635 -0.56 -64.68 53.65
CA SER A 635 -0.75 -63.25 53.94
C SER A 635 -2.00 -62.67 53.30
N GLY A 636 -2.68 -63.40 52.42
CA GLY A 636 -3.83 -62.84 51.68
C GLY A 636 -3.44 -61.68 50.77
N SER A 637 -2.28 -61.78 50.14
CA SER A 637 -1.78 -60.78 49.19
C SER A 637 -1.33 -61.44 47.89
N PHE A 638 -1.28 -60.66 46.82
CA PHE A 638 -0.61 -61.04 45.58
C PHE A 638 0.42 -59.96 45.24
N SER A 639 1.54 -60.39 44.65
CA SER A 639 2.59 -59.48 44.19
C SER A 639 2.75 -59.61 42.69
N VAL A 640 2.77 -58.47 42.01
CA VAL A 640 2.89 -58.35 40.56
C VAL A 640 4.26 -57.75 40.28
N THR A 641 4.99 -58.33 39.33
CA THR A 641 6.23 -57.78 38.79
C THR A 641 5.99 -57.43 37.33
N MET A 642 6.12 -56.13 37.01
CA MET A 642 5.86 -55.59 35.67
C MET A 642 6.88 -54.53 35.28
N ALA A 643 7.05 -54.32 33.98
CA ALA A 643 7.68 -53.15 33.40
C ALA A 643 6.76 -52.62 32.27
N LEU A 644 6.85 -51.33 31.98
CA LEU A 644 6.11 -50.69 30.91
C LEU A 644 7.07 -49.79 30.14
N ASP A 645 7.09 -49.91 28.83
CA ASP A 645 7.73 -48.95 27.93
C ASP A 645 6.66 -48.44 26.97
N ALA A 646 6.52 -47.13 26.87
CA ALA A 646 5.52 -46.51 26.02
C ALA A 646 6.13 -45.31 25.30
N GLU A 647 6.01 -45.28 23.98
CA GLU A 647 6.44 -44.18 23.14
C GLU A 647 5.24 -43.59 22.40
N LEU A 648 5.16 -42.26 22.38
CA LEU A 648 4.17 -41.51 21.62
C LEU A 648 4.91 -40.66 20.60
N SER A 649 4.76 -40.99 19.32
CA SER A 649 5.37 -40.29 18.20
C SER A 649 4.36 -39.36 17.55
N ILE A 650 4.62 -38.05 17.59
CA ILE A 650 3.76 -37.01 17.04
C ILE A 650 4.38 -36.53 15.72
N TYR A 651 3.69 -36.78 14.61
CA TYR A 651 4.13 -36.35 13.27
C TYR A 651 3.53 -35.00 12.88
N ARG A 652 2.22 -34.83 13.09
CA ARG A 652 1.52 -33.54 12.89
C ARG A 652 0.29 -33.40 13.77
N VAL A 653 -0.10 -32.17 14.07
CA VAL A 653 -1.28 -31.83 14.88
C VAL A 653 -2.21 -30.92 14.10
N GLY A 654 -3.43 -31.37 13.83
CA GLY A 654 -4.46 -30.61 13.12
C GLY A 654 -5.21 -29.64 14.02
N PHE A 655 -5.67 -28.52 13.47
CA PHE A 655 -6.56 -27.58 14.17
C PHE A 655 -8.00 -27.70 13.67
N VAL A 656 -8.96 -27.69 14.59
CA VAL A 656 -10.39 -27.88 14.28
C VAL A 656 -10.99 -26.69 13.50
N ASP A 657 -10.56 -25.46 13.81
CA ASP A 657 -11.02 -24.24 13.13
C ASP A 657 -9.98 -23.62 12.20
N GLY A 658 -8.71 -24.06 12.27
CA GLY A 658 -7.60 -23.70 11.37
C GLY A 658 -7.31 -22.20 11.18
N LYS A 659 -8.14 -21.30 11.70
CA LYS A 659 -8.14 -19.86 11.45
C LYS A 659 -8.30 -19.14 12.78
N GLN A 660 -7.35 -18.28 13.09
CA GLN A 660 -7.38 -17.42 14.26
C GLN A 660 -7.36 -15.97 13.82
N CYS A 661 -8.45 -15.26 14.11
CA CYS A 661 -8.59 -13.85 13.75
C CYS A 661 -8.35 -12.96 14.96
N PHE A 662 -7.51 -11.95 14.76
CA PHE A 662 -7.25 -10.84 15.65
C PHE A 662 -7.96 -9.59 15.09
N ASN A 663 -8.86 -9.02 15.89
CA ASN A 663 -9.66 -7.87 15.51
C ASN A 663 -9.38 -6.71 16.46
N ASP A 664 -8.78 -5.62 15.95
CA ASP A 664 -8.58 -4.36 16.68
C ASP A 664 -9.00 -3.15 15.82
N ILE A 665 -8.90 -1.93 16.37
CA ILE A 665 -9.32 -0.69 15.72
C ILE A 665 -8.40 -0.41 14.51
N GLY A 666 -8.84 -0.81 13.32
CA GLY A 666 -8.17 -0.51 12.05
C GLY A 666 -7.39 -1.68 11.43
N ILE A 667 -7.34 -2.83 12.10
CA ILE A 667 -6.72 -4.07 11.58
C ILE A 667 -7.63 -5.27 11.90
N GLU A 668 -8.01 -6.01 10.86
CA GLU A 668 -8.64 -7.33 10.97
C GLU A 668 -7.68 -8.33 10.32
N ALA A 669 -6.96 -9.11 11.13
CA ALA A 669 -5.96 -10.05 10.66
C ALA A 669 -6.31 -11.48 11.07
N CYS A 670 -6.47 -12.37 10.11
CA CYS A 670 -6.68 -13.78 10.31
C CYS A 670 -5.46 -14.57 9.85
N ALA A 671 -4.82 -15.26 10.79
CA ALA A 671 -3.85 -16.30 10.48
C ALA A 671 -4.59 -17.61 10.22
N GLN A 672 -4.21 -18.35 9.17
CA GLN A 672 -4.76 -19.67 8.86
C GLN A 672 -3.65 -20.70 8.71
N MET A 673 -3.83 -21.83 9.39
CA MET A 673 -2.98 -23.02 9.35
C MET A 673 -3.80 -24.26 9.72
N GLU A 674 -3.84 -25.25 8.85
CA GLU A 674 -4.74 -26.41 9.00
C GLU A 674 -4.11 -27.55 9.81
N ALA A 675 -2.81 -27.77 9.63
CA ALA A 675 -2.04 -28.78 10.34
C ALA A 675 -0.65 -28.28 10.69
N PHE A 676 -0.18 -28.67 11.87
CA PHE A 676 1.08 -28.28 12.46
C PHE A 676 2.07 -29.45 12.34
N PRO A 677 3.05 -29.42 11.41
CA PRO A 677 4.03 -30.49 11.27
C PRO A 677 5.07 -30.46 12.41
N SER A 678 5.68 -31.61 12.69
CA SER A 678 6.69 -31.77 13.76
C SER A 678 7.90 -30.83 13.56
N ASP A 679 8.37 -30.63 12.34
CA ASP A 679 9.49 -29.72 12.07
C ASP A 679 9.17 -28.25 12.36
N LEU A 680 7.90 -27.83 12.24
CA LEU A 680 7.50 -26.49 12.66
C LEU A 680 7.66 -26.32 14.18
N LEU A 681 7.43 -27.37 14.97
CA LEU A 681 7.57 -27.29 16.43
C LEU A 681 9.05 -27.20 16.80
N ARG A 682 9.90 -27.94 16.08
CA ARG A 682 11.35 -27.83 16.19
C ARG A 682 11.82 -26.42 15.82
N LEU A 683 11.24 -25.80 14.78
CA LEU A 683 11.55 -24.43 14.39
C LEU A 683 11.18 -23.44 15.49
N ILE A 684 9.98 -23.53 16.06
CA ILE A 684 9.56 -22.67 17.18
C ILE A 684 10.48 -22.83 18.38
N ILE A 685 10.86 -24.06 18.74
CA ILE A 685 11.79 -24.34 19.85
C ILE A 685 13.17 -23.74 19.57
N ASP A 686 13.66 -23.85 18.34
CA ASP A 686 14.95 -23.28 17.95
C ASP A 686 14.91 -21.75 17.98
N LEU A 687 13.86 -21.13 17.44
CA LEU A 687 13.65 -19.68 17.47
C LEU A 687 13.55 -19.13 18.90
N SER A 688 12.70 -19.75 19.72
CA SER A 688 12.57 -19.40 21.14
C SER A 688 13.90 -19.52 21.90
N SER A 689 14.76 -20.49 21.55
CA SER A 689 16.10 -20.62 22.15
C SER A 689 17.10 -19.54 21.76
N ARG A 690 16.83 -18.76 20.70
CA ARG A 690 17.64 -17.61 20.26
C ARG A 690 17.22 -16.29 20.91
N MET A 691 16.00 -16.23 21.47
CA MET A 691 15.45 -15.04 22.11
C MET A 691 16.15 -14.73 23.45
N GLU A 692 16.19 -13.45 23.85
CA GLU A 692 16.73 -13.04 25.15
C GLU A 692 15.84 -13.56 26.30
N THR A 693 14.52 -13.54 26.08
CA THR A 693 13.52 -14.20 26.93
C THR A 693 12.81 -15.31 26.15
N PRO A 694 13.16 -16.59 26.35
CA PRO A 694 12.50 -17.70 25.69
C PRO A 694 10.99 -17.74 25.97
N LEU A 695 10.23 -18.25 25.01
CA LEU A 695 8.79 -18.44 25.18
C LEU A 695 8.54 -19.46 26.30
N GLY A 696 7.68 -19.13 27.26
CA GLY A 696 7.38 -20.04 28.35
C GLY A 696 6.11 -19.71 29.12
N THR A 697 5.62 -20.71 29.86
CA THR A 697 4.48 -20.58 30.77
C THR A 697 4.68 -21.49 31.97
N THR A 698 3.97 -21.20 33.06
CA THR A 698 4.05 -21.97 34.31
C THR A 698 2.67 -22.47 34.69
N VAL A 699 2.56 -23.76 35.01
CA VAL A 699 1.30 -24.40 35.41
C VAL A 699 1.43 -24.93 36.83
N ASP A 700 0.59 -24.44 37.73
CA ASP A 700 0.55 -24.91 39.12
C ASP A 700 -0.06 -26.32 39.23
N LEU A 701 0.43 -27.12 40.18
CA LEU A 701 -0.06 -28.48 40.41
C LEU A 701 -1.39 -28.49 41.19
N PRO A 702 -2.46 -29.15 40.68
CA PRO A 702 -3.80 -29.08 41.28
C PRO A 702 -3.89 -29.56 42.73
N TRP A 703 -3.13 -30.59 43.11
CA TRP A 703 -3.14 -31.16 44.46
C TRP A 703 -2.36 -30.32 45.49
N CYS A 704 -1.67 -29.27 45.05
CA CYS A 704 -0.91 -28.37 45.93
C CYS A 704 -1.69 -27.13 46.36
N GLU A 705 -2.86 -26.90 45.75
CA GLU A 705 -3.82 -25.87 46.14
C GLU A 705 -4.67 -26.28 47.35
N ASP A 706 -4.86 -27.59 47.57
CA ASP A 706 -5.66 -28.14 48.67
C ASP A 706 -4.78 -28.55 49.87
N ASP A 707 -4.92 -27.85 50.98
CA ASP A 707 -4.15 -28.08 52.21
C ASP A 707 -4.36 -29.50 52.80
N ASP A 708 -5.51 -30.14 52.55
CA ASP A 708 -5.80 -31.49 53.06
C ASP A 708 -5.12 -32.59 52.22
N LEU A 709 -4.90 -32.34 50.93
CA LEU A 709 -4.21 -33.27 50.01
C LEU A 709 -2.69 -33.08 50.04
N LYS A 710 -2.23 -31.85 50.25
CA LYS A 710 -0.81 -31.48 50.27
C LYS A 710 0.06 -32.30 51.23
N SER A 711 -0.50 -32.86 52.30
CA SER A 711 0.27 -33.71 53.24
C SER A 711 0.66 -35.07 52.67
N TYR A 712 0.05 -35.48 51.55
CA TYR A 712 0.27 -36.79 50.92
C TYR A 712 1.26 -36.74 49.75
N PHE A 713 1.61 -35.55 49.24
CA PHE A 713 2.48 -35.33 48.08
C PHE A 713 3.74 -34.57 48.51
N ASP A 714 4.92 -35.00 48.05
CA ASP A 714 6.21 -34.40 48.40
C ASP A 714 6.62 -33.27 47.44
N ASP A 715 6.09 -33.23 46.21
CA ASP A 715 6.37 -32.21 45.19
C ASP A 715 5.20 -31.23 44.97
N CYS A 716 5.48 -29.94 45.20
CA CYS A 716 4.52 -28.84 45.01
C CYS A 716 5.07 -27.64 44.26
N GLU A 717 6.14 -27.82 43.49
CA GLU A 717 6.63 -26.79 42.59
C GLU A 717 5.92 -26.89 41.23
N ALA A 718 5.70 -25.74 40.60
CA ALA A 718 4.95 -25.63 39.36
C ALA A 718 5.69 -26.30 38.19
N LEU A 719 4.92 -26.73 37.19
CA LEU A 719 5.46 -27.18 35.91
C LEU A 719 5.82 -25.95 35.07
N GLU A 720 7.10 -25.73 34.87
CA GLU A 720 7.61 -24.67 33.97
C GLU A 720 7.78 -25.26 32.57
N LEU A 721 7.00 -24.75 31.60
CA LEU A 721 7.21 -24.95 30.18
C LEU A 721 8.10 -23.82 29.69
N GLU A 722 9.34 -24.12 29.33
CA GLU A 722 10.20 -23.23 28.56
C GLU A 722 10.41 -23.88 27.19
N ALA A 723 10.00 -23.20 26.11
CA ALA A 723 10.06 -23.69 24.74
C ALA A 723 11.48 -23.61 24.19
N THR A 724 12.45 -24.18 24.92
CA THR A 724 13.83 -24.38 24.49
C THR A 724 14.14 -25.87 24.51
N ARG A 725 15.17 -26.31 23.79
CA ARG A 725 15.54 -27.74 23.75
C ARG A 725 15.83 -28.31 25.14
N GLN A 726 16.42 -27.50 26.02
CA GLN A 726 16.69 -27.89 27.40
C GLN A 726 15.41 -27.79 28.25
N GLY A 727 14.65 -26.71 28.13
CA GLY A 727 13.37 -26.54 28.82
C GLY A 727 12.37 -27.67 28.56
N MET A 728 12.23 -28.11 27.30
CA MET A 728 11.36 -29.25 26.94
C MET A 728 11.84 -30.58 27.54
N LYS A 729 13.17 -30.81 27.61
CA LYS A 729 13.75 -31.99 28.28
C LYS A 729 13.55 -31.95 29.79
N ASP A 730 13.68 -30.78 30.39
CA ASP A 730 13.48 -30.57 31.82
C ASP A 730 12.00 -30.70 32.20
N LEU A 731 11.08 -30.16 31.40
CA LEU A 731 9.64 -30.38 31.55
C LEU A 731 9.27 -31.86 31.43
N ALA A 732 9.75 -32.54 30.39
CA ALA A 732 9.49 -33.97 30.20
C ALA A 732 9.98 -34.78 31.39
N LYS A 733 11.18 -34.50 31.90
CA LYS A 733 11.72 -35.16 33.11
C LYS A 733 10.89 -34.83 34.35
N ARG A 734 10.52 -33.57 34.54
CA ARG A 734 9.74 -33.11 35.70
C ARG A 734 8.35 -33.75 35.72
N PHE A 735 7.72 -33.91 34.56
CA PHE A 735 6.45 -34.62 34.45
C PHE A 735 6.53 -36.04 35.04
N GLY A 736 7.62 -36.77 34.81
CA GLY A 736 7.84 -38.11 35.37
C GLY A 736 8.02 -38.09 36.89
N GLU A 737 8.76 -37.11 37.42
CA GLU A 737 8.94 -36.89 38.86
C GLU A 737 7.60 -36.57 39.55
N VAL A 738 6.82 -35.65 38.98
CA VAL A 738 5.49 -35.23 39.46
C VAL A 738 4.48 -36.38 39.42
N VAL A 739 4.41 -37.15 38.33
CA VAL A 739 3.50 -38.31 38.25
C VAL A 739 3.93 -39.43 39.20
N THR A 740 5.24 -39.63 39.40
CA THR A 740 5.76 -40.59 40.39
C THR A 740 5.32 -40.22 41.80
N ASP A 741 5.47 -38.95 42.17
CA ASP A 741 4.99 -38.43 43.46
C ASP A 741 3.47 -38.56 43.59
N GLY A 742 2.74 -38.24 42.51
CA GLY A 742 1.30 -38.47 42.41
C GLY A 742 0.88 -39.92 42.72
N ILE A 743 1.58 -40.91 42.17
CA ILE A 743 1.31 -42.34 42.42
C ILE A 743 1.61 -42.71 43.89
N HIS A 744 2.70 -42.20 44.46
CA HIS A 744 3.06 -42.45 45.85
C HIS A 744 2.03 -41.84 46.81
N GLY A 745 1.67 -40.57 46.61
CA GLY A 745 0.69 -39.86 47.44
C GLY A 745 -0.72 -40.43 47.32
N MET A 746 -1.13 -40.84 46.12
CA MET A 746 -2.41 -41.57 45.97
C MET A 746 -2.36 -42.94 46.63
N GLY A 747 -1.21 -43.64 46.57
CA GLY A 747 -1.01 -44.92 47.24
C GLY A 747 -1.15 -44.83 48.77
N THR A 748 -0.62 -43.77 49.38
CA THR A 748 -0.74 -43.53 50.83
C THR A 748 -2.18 -43.14 51.21
N LEU A 749 -2.83 -42.28 50.42
CA LEU A 749 -4.22 -41.90 50.62
C LEU A 749 -5.16 -43.12 50.57
N LEU A 750 -4.94 -44.05 49.64
CA LEU A 750 -5.70 -45.29 49.54
C LEU A 750 -5.45 -46.27 50.69
N ALA A 751 -4.23 -46.32 51.22
CA ALA A 751 -3.91 -47.17 52.36
C ALA A 751 -4.54 -46.67 53.67
N GLU A 752 -4.84 -45.36 53.77
CA GLU A 752 -5.46 -44.74 54.94
C GLU A 752 -7.00 -44.68 54.87
N ASP A 753 -7.60 -44.95 53.69
CA ASP A 753 -9.04 -44.98 53.51
C ASP A 753 -9.70 -46.19 54.22
N GLN A 754 -10.67 -45.91 55.08
CA GLN A 754 -11.37 -46.92 55.89
C GLN A 754 -12.36 -47.78 55.09
N GLU A 755 -12.74 -47.34 53.88
CA GLU A 755 -13.65 -48.08 53.00
C GLU A 755 -12.92 -49.00 52.00
N ASN A 756 -11.59 -48.97 51.95
CA ASN A 756 -10.79 -49.76 51.02
C ASN A 756 -10.74 -51.26 51.43
N PRO A 757 -11.10 -52.22 50.54
CA PRO A 757 -10.99 -53.66 50.82
C PRO A 757 -9.53 -54.18 50.88
N PHE A 758 -8.55 -53.35 50.49
CA PHE A 758 -7.12 -53.68 50.45
C PHE A 758 -6.33 -52.86 51.48
N ASP A 759 -6.13 -53.40 52.68
CA ASP A 759 -5.35 -52.75 53.75
C ASP A 759 -3.83 -52.63 53.46
N VAL A 760 -3.33 -53.33 52.42
CA VAL A 760 -1.91 -53.36 52.06
C VAL A 760 -1.78 -53.02 50.58
N VAL A 761 -1.57 -51.74 50.28
CA VAL A 761 -1.24 -51.22 48.95
C VAL A 761 0.12 -50.52 49.07
N ASP A 762 1.16 -51.13 48.52
CA ASP A 762 2.50 -50.55 48.49
C ASP A 762 2.89 -50.21 47.05
N LEU A 763 2.83 -48.92 46.72
CA LEU A 763 3.21 -48.36 45.42
C LEU A 763 4.54 -47.62 45.46
N SER A 764 5.28 -47.65 46.57
CA SER A 764 6.55 -46.91 46.75
C SER A 764 7.68 -47.34 45.81
N ALA A 765 7.50 -48.48 45.14
CA ALA A 765 8.45 -49.00 44.16
C ALA A 765 8.25 -48.41 42.75
N PHE A 766 7.16 -47.69 42.49
CA PHE A 766 6.90 -47.09 41.19
C PHE A 766 7.85 -45.92 40.94
N VAL A 767 8.50 -45.91 39.78
CA VAL A 767 9.28 -44.78 39.29
C VAL A 767 8.89 -44.60 37.84
N ILE A 768 8.39 -43.44 37.49
CA ILE A 768 8.07 -43.10 36.11
C ILE A 768 9.20 -42.22 35.59
N SER A 769 9.90 -42.74 34.58
CA SER A 769 10.86 -41.96 33.82
C SER A 769 10.19 -41.52 32.53
N THR A 770 10.14 -40.22 32.29
CA THR A 770 9.65 -39.65 31.03
C THR A 770 10.77 -38.90 30.32
N GLY A 771 10.65 -38.81 29.00
CA GLY A 771 11.64 -38.18 28.15
C GLY A 771 11.01 -37.67 26.86
N ILE A 772 11.72 -36.77 26.20
CA ILE A 772 11.38 -36.24 24.88
C ILE A 772 12.61 -36.36 23.98
N SER A 773 12.39 -36.77 22.74
CA SER A 773 13.41 -36.85 21.71
C SER A 773 12.83 -36.39 20.36
N GLY A 774 13.69 -36.25 19.34
CA GLY A 774 13.28 -35.68 18.05
C GLY A 774 13.03 -34.16 18.09
N ILE A 775 13.68 -33.43 18.99
CA ILE A 775 13.60 -31.96 19.14
C ILE A 775 14.90 -31.26 18.75
N GLU A 776 15.69 -31.87 17.88
CA GLU A 776 16.90 -31.24 17.35
C GLU A 776 16.55 -30.19 16.30
N VAL A 777 17.55 -29.40 15.89
CA VAL A 777 17.36 -28.31 14.91
C VAL A 777 16.75 -28.89 13.63
N PRO A 778 15.65 -28.32 13.11
CA PRO A 778 15.00 -28.83 11.92
C PRO A 778 15.85 -28.61 10.67
N ASP A 779 15.57 -29.39 9.63
CA ASP A 779 16.16 -29.22 8.30
C ASP A 779 15.71 -27.91 7.64
N GLU A 780 16.23 -27.62 6.43
CA GLU A 780 15.86 -26.43 5.67
C GLU A 780 14.40 -26.44 5.21
N THR A 781 13.82 -27.63 5.03
CA THR A 781 12.42 -27.83 4.63
C THR A 781 11.59 -28.30 5.83
N VAL A 782 10.43 -27.68 6.06
CA VAL A 782 9.50 -28.09 7.11
C VAL A 782 8.67 -29.27 6.61
N SER A 783 8.79 -30.42 7.28
CA SER A 783 8.08 -31.65 6.97
C SER A 783 7.53 -32.32 8.25
N ASP A 784 6.72 -33.35 8.06
CA ASP A 784 6.26 -34.29 9.08
C ASP A 784 6.90 -35.68 8.90
N ASP A 785 8.06 -35.77 8.26
CA ASP A 785 8.79 -37.03 8.05
C ASP A 785 9.37 -37.60 9.35
N GLU A 786 9.82 -36.73 10.26
CA GLU A 786 10.42 -37.13 11.54
C GLU A 786 9.54 -36.74 12.72
N PRO A 787 9.08 -37.69 13.56
CA PRO A 787 8.20 -37.37 14.67
C PRO A 787 8.95 -36.79 15.86
N ILE A 788 8.20 -36.10 16.72
CA ILE A 788 8.61 -35.80 18.10
C ILE A 788 8.15 -36.97 18.98
N VAL A 789 9.09 -37.58 19.70
CA VAL A 789 8.83 -38.81 20.47
C VAL A 789 8.83 -38.50 21.96
N LEU A 790 7.68 -38.71 22.60
CA LEU A 790 7.53 -38.71 24.05
C LEU A 790 7.66 -40.13 24.56
N SER A 791 8.67 -40.40 25.38
CA SER A 791 8.92 -41.71 25.99
C SER A 791 8.45 -41.72 27.44
N LEU A 792 7.77 -42.79 27.85
CA LEU A 792 7.40 -43.11 29.22
C LEU A 792 7.86 -44.52 29.54
N THR A 793 8.76 -44.65 30.50
CA THR A 793 9.32 -45.93 30.93
C THR A 793 9.08 -46.13 32.42
N ILE A 794 8.42 -47.22 32.77
CA ILE A 794 8.36 -47.78 34.13
C ILE A 794 9.35 -48.95 34.16
N PRO A 795 10.45 -48.85 34.93
CA PRO A 795 11.39 -49.95 35.05
C PRO A 795 10.72 -51.17 35.70
N GLU A 796 11.43 -52.30 35.80
CA GLU A 796 10.86 -53.50 36.45
C GLU A 796 10.54 -53.20 37.92
N VAL A 797 9.25 -53.09 38.23
CA VAL A 797 8.74 -52.80 39.56
C VAL A 797 7.97 -53.99 40.10
N LYS A 798 8.07 -54.19 41.42
CA LYS A 798 7.32 -55.20 42.14
C LYS A 798 6.45 -54.54 43.21
N PHE A 799 5.14 -54.57 43.02
CA PHE A 799 4.18 -54.07 43.99
C PHE A 799 3.35 -55.22 44.57
N THR A 800 2.81 -54.99 45.77
CA THR A 800 2.00 -55.98 46.50
C THR A 800 0.67 -55.37 46.88
N ILE A 801 -0.41 -56.08 46.58
CA ILE A 801 -1.77 -55.73 46.96
C ILE A 801 -2.31 -56.85 47.85
N GLY A 802 -2.88 -56.52 49.01
CA GLY A 802 -3.44 -57.51 49.92
C GLY A 802 -4.37 -56.94 50.97
N SER A 803 -4.98 -57.85 51.74
CA SER A 803 -5.82 -57.51 52.90
C SER A 803 -5.14 -57.97 54.19
N ALA A 804 -5.22 -57.18 55.25
CA ALA A 804 -4.66 -57.53 56.56
C ALA A 804 -5.38 -58.74 57.20
N ASN A 805 -6.62 -59.03 56.76
CA ASN A 805 -7.46 -60.11 57.26
C ASN A 805 -7.32 -61.43 56.47
N GLY A 806 -6.33 -61.53 55.57
CA GLY A 806 -6.12 -62.70 54.72
C GLY A 806 -7.19 -62.85 53.61
N TRP A 807 -7.17 -63.95 52.87
CA TRP A 807 -8.17 -64.23 51.81
C TRP A 807 -9.63 -64.25 52.30
N SER A 808 -9.88 -64.32 53.61
CA SER A 808 -11.21 -64.22 54.20
C SER A 808 -11.80 -62.80 54.13
N GLY A 809 -10.96 -61.75 54.14
CA GLY A 809 -11.39 -60.35 53.99
C GLY A 809 -11.84 -60.00 52.57
N LEU A 810 -11.29 -60.70 51.58
CA LEU A 810 -11.59 -60.54 50.14
C LEU A 810 -12.82 -61.33 49.67
N THR A 811 -13.54 -62.02 50.57
CA THR A 811 -14.69 -62.89 50.23
C THR A 811 -16.06 -62.29 50.55
N SER A 812 -16.20 -60.97 50.45
CA SER A 812 -17.53 -60.33 50.55
C SER A 812 -18.51 -60.93 49.49
N PRO A 813 -19.83 -60.89 49.71
CA PRO A 813 -20.79 -61.59 48.83
C PRO A 813 -20.94 -60.97 47.43
N ASN A 814 -20.28 -59.85 47.14
CA ASN A 814 -20.37 -59.13 45.87
C ASN A 814 -19.02 -59.08 45.16
N PRO A 815 -18.73 -60.04 44.26
CA PRO A 815 -17.57 -59.95 43.37
C PRO A 815 -17.64 -58.79 42.37
N GLU A 816 -18.77 -58.06 42.30
CA GLU A 816 -18.96 -56.87 41.46
C GLU A 816 -18.44 -55.57 42.10
N GLU A 817 -18.11 -55.57 43.40
CA GLU A 817 -17.64 -54.37 44.13
C GLU A 817 -16.12 -54.37 44.41
N ILE A 818 -15.38 -55.41 43.99
CA ILE A 818 -13.92 -55.42 44.08
C ILE A 818 -13.35 -54.71 42.85
N SER A 819 -13.58 -53.41 42.76
CA SER A 819 -12.93 -52.54 41.78
C SER A 819 -11.69 -51.92 42.41
N LEU A 820 -10.51 -52.34 41.96
CA LEU A 820 -9.29 -51.59 42.22
C LEU A 820 -9.30 -50.40 41.26
N SER A 821 -10.08 -49.35 41.56
CA SER A 821 -10.15 -48.14 40.74
C SER A 821 -8.95 -47.24 41.06
N ILE A 822 -7.77 -47.76 40.74
CA ILE A 822 -6.52 -47.00 40.79
C ILE A 822 -6.23 -46.69 39.32
N VAL A 823 -6.09 -45.40 39.04
CA VAL A 823 -5.89 -44.79 37.73
C VAL A 823 -7.17 -44.57 36.91
N THR A 824 -7.21 -43.45 36.20
CA THR A 824 -8.31 -42.95 35.36
C THR A 824 -8.72 -43.95 34.27
N SER A 825 -9.89 -43.73 33.67
CA SER A 825 -10.62 -44.63 32.76
C SER A 825 -9.81 -45.23 31.59
N SER A 826 -8.66 -44.68 31.22
CA SER A 826 -7.80 -45.21 30.15
C SER A 826 -6.95 -46.41 30.61
N LEU A 827 -6.24 -46.30 31.74
CA LEU A 827 -5.46 -47.40 32.33
C LEU A 827 -6.34 -48.48 32.99
N GLN A 828 -7.57 -48.14 33.35
CA GLN A 828 -8.54 -49.12 33.85
C GLN A 828 -8.80 -50.23 32.84
N SER A 829 -8.92 -49.95 31.55
CA SER A 829 -9.16 -51.00 30.56
C SER A 829 -7.98 -51.98 30.42
N VAL A 830 -6.75 -51.45 30.45
CA VAL A 830 -5.50 -52.21 30.21
C VAL A 830 -5.12 -53.07 31.40
N PHE A 831 -5.34 -52.61 32.63
CA PHE A 831 -4.98 -53.36 33.84
C PHE A 831 -6.15 -54.15 34.41
N HIS A 832 -7.37 -53.60 34.39
CA HIS A 832 -8.51 -54.21 35.08
C HIS A 832 -9.09 -55.39 34.30
N GLN A 833 -9.26 -55.28 32.97
CA GLN A 833 -9.84 -56.38 32.19
C GLN A 833 -8.96 -57.63 32.16
N PRO A 834 -7.64 -57.58 31.94
CA PRO A 834 -6.82 -58.79 31.94
C PRO A 834 -6.71 -59.42 33.34
N ILE A 835 -6.71 -58.62 34.40
CA ILE A 835 -6.67 -59.11 35.78
C ILE A 835 -8.03 -59.72 36.19
N GLN A 836 -9.15 -59.06 35.85
CA GLN A 836 -10.48 -59.63 36.05
C GLN A 836 -10.64 -60.90 35.23
N MET A 837 -10.22 -60.90 33.97
CA MET A 837 -10.23 -62.07 33.10
C MET A 837 -9.36 -63.18 33.68
N ALA A 838 -8.15 -62.90 34.16
CA ALA A 838 -7.31 -63.89 34.84
C ALA A 838 -7.96 -64.41 36.12
N ALA A 839 -8.60 -63.56 36.92
CA ALA A 839 -9.32 -63.95 38.12
C ALA A 839 -10.56 -64.81 37.80
N ASP A 840 -11.31 -64.47 36.75
CA ASP A 840 -12.50 -65.18 36.29
C ASP A 840 -12.13 -66.50 35.58
N VAL A 841 -11.03 -66.52 34.82
CA VAL A 841 -10.39 -67.71 34.22
C VAL A 841 -9.87 -68.64 35.30
N VAL A 842 -9.24 -68.14 36.36
CA VAL A 842 -8.76 -68.97 37.47
C VAL A 842 -9.94 -69.50 38.29
N THR A 843 -10.93 -68.67 38.61
CA THR A 843 -12.08 -69.09 39.43
C THR A 843 -13.09 -69.97 38.70
N LYS A 844 -13.38 -69.72 37.42
CA LYS A 844 -14.21 -70.61 36.57
C LYS A 844 -13.41 -71.79 36.05
N GLY A 845 -12.17 -71.59 35.60
CA GLY A 845 -11.29 -72.64 35.10
C GLY A 845 -10.91 -73.69 36.13
N LEU A 846 -10.73 -73.35 37.41
CA LEU A 846 -10.54 -74.36 38.47
C LEU A 846 -11.79 -75.23 38.72
N ARG A 847 -12.97 -74.83 38.23
CA ARG A 847 -14.24 -75.55 38.39
C ARG A 847 -14.64 -76.39 37.17
N THR A 848 -14.20 -76.05 35.96
CA THR A 848 -14.62 -76.70 34.70
C THR A 848 -13.50 -77.08 33.71
N SER A 849 -12.23 -76.87 34.03
CA SER A 849 -11.12 -77.18 33.11
C SER A 849 -10.78 -78.66 32.98
N ILE A 850 -10.20 -79.02 31.83
CA ILE A 850 -9.54 -80.30 31.60
C ILE A 850 -8.05 -80.12 31.85
N ILE A 851 -7.51 -80.90 32.78
CA ILE A 851 -6.08 -81.00 33.05
C ILE A 851 -5.45 -81.88 31.96
N GLY A 852 -4.72 -81.27 31.02
CA GLY A 852 -4.02 -81.94 29.93
C GLY A 852 -2.54 -82.22 30.25
N GLY A 853 -1.85 -82.92 29.33
CA GLY A 853 -0.40 -83.17 29.42
C GLY A 853 0.44 -81.89 29.41
N ASP A 854 -0.04 -80.85 28.72
CA ASP A 854 0.63 -79.55 28.58
C ASP A 854 0.10 -78.46 29.54
N GLY A 855 -0.71 -78.82 30.53
CA GLY A 855 -1.19 -77.91 31.58
C GLY A 855 -2.70 -77.66 31.54
N LEU A 856 -3.10 -76.50 32.05
CA LEU A 856 -4.46 -76.00 32.17
C LEU A 856 -4.80 -75.13 30.94
N THR A 857 -5.88 -75.42 30.22
CA THR A 857 -6.36 -74.59 29.09
C THR A 857 -7.76 -74.07 29.39
N TYR A 858 -8.02 -72.81 29.09
CA TYR A 858 -9.32 -72.17 29.28
C TYR A 858 -9.69 -71.26 28.11
N PRO A 859 -10.90 -71.41 27.54
CA PRO A 859 -11.88 -72.48 27.77
C PRO A 859 -11.32 -73.83 27.28
N PRO A 860 -11.77 -74.97 27.81
CA PRO A 860 -11.26 -76.28 27.40
C PRO A 860 -11.50 -76.50 25.89
N THR A 861 -10.64 -77.29 25.22
CA THR A 861 -10.58 -77.39 23.74
C THR A 861 -11.86 -77.89 23.06
N ASN A 862 -12.82 -78.40 23.82
CA ASN A 862 -14.15 -78.84 23.39
C ASN A 862 -15.24 -77.75 23.49
N GLU A 863 -14.92 -76.59 24.05
CA GLU A 863 -15.78 -75.40 24.14
C GLU A 863 -15.27 -74.31 23.18
N GLU A 864 -16.13 -73.36 22.83
CA GLU A 864 -15.76 -72.23 21.95
C GLU A 864 -14.62 -71.40 22.57
N THR A 865 -13.76 -70.85 21.70
CA THR A 865 -12.69 -69.93 22.11
C THR A 865 -13.29 -68.68 22.76
N ILE A 866 -12.51 -67.98 23.57
CA ILE A 866 -12.97 -66.68 24.05
C ILE A 866 -12.94 -65.73 22.86
N THR A 867 -14.09 -65.16 22.54
CA THR A 867 -14.24 -64.12 21.53
C THR A 867 -14.34 -62.77 22.25
N LEU A 868 -13.35 -61.92 22.05
CA LEU A 868 -13.38 -60.52 22.42
C LEU A 868 -13.69 -59.75 21.14
N SER A 869 -14.94 -59.32 21.00
CA SER A 869 -15.29 -58.34 19.98
C SER A 869 -14.95 -56.98 20.54
N THR A 870 -14.13 -56.21 19.81
CA THR A 870 -13.83 -54.84 20.20
C THR A 870 -15.07 -53.94 20.10
N GLY A 871 -16.08 -54.35 19.33
CA GLY A 871 -17.15 -53.47 18.86
C GLY A 871 -16.61 -52.39 17.91
N PRO A 872 -17.43 -51.40 17.51
CA PRO A 872 -16.92 -50.20 16.86
C PRO A 872 -16.03 -49.46 17.87
N VAL A 873 -14.71 -49.63 17.73
CA VAL A 873 -13.73 -48.88 18.50
C VAL A 873 -13.41 -47.64 17.70
N ASN A 874 -13.65 -46.50 18.31
CA ASN A 874 -13.13 -45.25 17.82
C ASN A 874 -11.81 -44.95 18.55
N THR A 875 -10.71 -44.87 17.81
CA THR A 875 -9.40 -44.47 18.35
C THR A 875 -9.20 -42.97 18.37
N GLU A 876 -10.23 -42.20 18.04
CA GLU A 876 -10.21 -40.75 18.14
C GLU A 876 -10.21 -40.30 19.61
N PHE A 877 -9.35 -39.33 19.91
CA PHE A 877 -9.38 -38.68 21.21
C PHE A 877 -10.69 -37.92 21.42
N PRO A 878 -11.24 -37.90 22.65
CA PRO A 878 -12.48 -37.21 22.94
C PRO A 878 -12.35 -35.70 22.69
N GLN A 879 -13.38 -35.10 22.10
CA GLN A 879 -13.40 -33.68 21.75
C GLN A 879 -13.30 -32.75 22.97
N GLU A 880 -13.82 -33.18 24.13
CA GLU A 880 -13.77 -32.42 25.37
C GLU A 880 -13.17 -33.26 26.50
N THR A 881 -12.25 -32.66 27.26
CA THR A 881 -11.78 -33.21 28.53
C THR A 881 -12.03 -32.19 29.63
N ASN A 882 -12.85 -32.54 30.63
CA ASN A 882 -13.19 -31.68 31.78
C ASN A 882 -13.75 -30.28 31.40
N GLY A 883 -14.49 -30.15 30.30
CA GLY A 883 -15.13 -28.90 29.87
C GLY A 883 -14.23 -27.94 29.08
N PHE A 884 -13.02 -28.38 28.70
CA PHE A 884 -12.15 -27.69 27.76
C PHE A 884 -12.07 -28.49 26.45
N GLU A 885 -12.13 -27.80 25.31
CA GLU A 885 -11.87 -28.39 24.00
C GLU A 885 -10.42 -28.92 23.95
N SER A 886 -10.27 -30.17 23.54
CA SER A 886 -8.96 -30.79 23.38
C SER A 886 -8.33 -30.32 22.07
N PRO A 887 -7.09 -29.81 22.07
CA PRO A 887 -6.41 -29.41 20.83
C PRO A 887 -6.08 -30.60 19.90
N ILE A 888 -6.23 -31.84 20.38
CA ILE A 888 -6.10 -33.08 19.61
C ILE A 888 -7.44 -33.81 19.45
N ALA A 889 -8.57 -33.10 19.55
CA ALA A 889 -9.89 -33.63 19.27
C ALA A 889 -9.91 -34.32 17.88
N ASP A 890 -10.59 -35.46 17.77
CA ASP A 890 -10.71 -36.28 16.54
C ASP A 890 -9.39 -36.88 16.02
N ALA A 891 -8.30 -36.78 16.78
CA ALA A 891 -7.04 -37.43 16.41
C ALA A 891 -7.11 -38.94 16.68
N ALA A 892 -7.01 -39.75 15.63
CA ALA A 892 -6.93 -41.19 15.76
C ALA A 892 -5.51 -41.60 16.18
N TYR A 893 -5.38 -42.30 17.31
CA TYR A 893 -4.11 -42.95 17.65
C TYR A 893 -4.00 -44.31 16.96
N SER A 894 -2.80 -44.67 16.49
CA SER A 894 -2.51 -45.96 15.87
C SER A 894 -1.17 -46.51 16.34
N GLY A 895 -0.96 -47.82 16.23
CA GLY A 895 0.34 -48.43 16.52
C GLY A 895 0.29 -49.73 17.32
N PRO A 896 1.47 -50.32 17.59
CA PRO A 896 1.57 -51.64 18.21
C PRO A 896 1.37 -51.58 19.73
N LEU A 897 0.49 -52.45 20.22
CA LEU A 897 0.31 -52.76 21.63
C LEU A 897 0.87 -54.16 21.90
N THR A 898 2.03 -54.22 22.55
CA THR A 898 2.76 -55.46 22.82
C THR A 898 2.62 -55.89 24.29
N PHE A 899 2.18 -57.13 24.50
CA PHE A 899 2.08 -57.77 25.81
C PHE A 899 3.04 -58.95 25.91
N THR A 900 3.98 -58.88 26.85
CA THR A 900 4.89 -59.99 27.17
C THR A 900 4.36 -60.78 28.37
N LEU A 901 4.07 -62.06 28.17
CA LEU A 901 3.47 -62.91 29.20
C LEU A 901 4.49 -63.59 30.12
N PRO A 902 4.10 -63.95 31.36
CA PRO A 902 4.94 -64.71 32.28
C PRO A 902 5.33 -66.09 31.72
N ARG A 903 6.49 -66.60 32.15
CA ARG A 903 6.91 -67.96 31.76
C ARG A 903 5.89 -69.01 32.19
N GLY A 904 5.43 -69.79 31.21
CA GLY A 904 4.45 -70.86 31.42
C GLY A 904 3.00 -70.41 31.28
N VAL A 905 2.71 -69.15 30.98
CA VAL A 905 1.41 -68.70 30.48
C VAL A 905 1.56 -68.43 28.99
N LYS A 906 0.66 -68.99 28.18
CA LYS A 906 0.63 -68.81 26.72
C LYS A 906 -0.80 -68.55 26.25
N VAL A 907 -0.97 -67.70 25.24
CA VAL A 907 -2.18 -67.59 24.41
C VAL A 907 -2.05 -68.55 23.24
N ILE A 908 -3.05 -69.40 23.03
CA ILE A 908 -3.13 -70.37 21.93
C ILE A 908 -4.45 -70.21 21.18
N ASP A 909 -4.53 -70.74 19.96
CA ASP A 909 -5.69 -70.60 19.07
C ASP A 909 -6.13 -69.14 18.90
N ALA A 910 -5.14 -68.25 18.86
CA ALA A 910 -5.36 -66.82 18.78
C ALA A 910 -5.46 -66.36 17.32
N SER A 911 -6.53 -65.67 16.97
CA SER A 911 -6.74 -65.10 15.64
C SER A 911 -7.50 -63.77 15.72
N SER A 912 -7.19 -62.88 14.78
CA SER A 912 -7.87 -61.59 14.56
C SER A 912 -8.59 -61.67 13.22
N SER A 913 -9.81 -61.15 13.16
CA SER A 913 -10.60 -61.08 11.93
C SER A 913 -10.01 -60.09 10.92
N ALA A 914 -9.39 -59.01 11.42
CA ALA A 914 -8.70 -57.98 10.65
C ALA A 914 -7.23 -58.31 10.33
N GLY A 915 -6.66 -59.35 10.97
CA GLY A 915 -5.27 -59.75 10.77
C GLY A 915 -4.25 -58.92 11.57
N ASN A 916 -4.70 -58.17 12.57
CA ASN A 916 -3.90 -57.22 13.35
C ASN A 916 -3.09 -57.86 14.49
N LEU A 917 -3.09 -59.20 14.60
CA LEU A 917 -2.47 -59.93 15.71
C LEU A 917 -1.18 -60.63 15.28
N ILE A 918 -0.08 -60.28 15.94
CA ILE A 918 1.23 -60.90 15.74
C ILE A 918 1.64 -61.58 17.05
N ILE A 919 2.05 -62.85 16.95
CA ILE A 919 2.47 -63.65 18.10
C ILE A 919 3.89 -64.13 17.88
N THR A 920 4.78 -63.77 18.80
CA THR A 920 6.19 -64.17 18.79
C THR A 920 6.55 -64.86 20.11
N GLU A 921 7.66 -65.60 20.14
CA GLU A 921 8.17 -66.24 21.36
C GLU A 921 9.63 -65.81 21.54
N ASP A 922 9.91 -65.09 22.63
CA ASP A 922 11.24 -64.62 22.98
C ASP A 922 11.64 -65.13 24.38
N GLY A 923 12.85 -65.68 24.51
CA GLY A 923 13.38 -66.15 25.79
C GLY A 923 12.55 -67.20 26.55
N GLY A 924 11.66 -67.94 25.86
CA GLY A 924 10.71 -68.89 26.44
C GLY A 924 9.46 -68.24 27.07
N ARG A 925 9.21 -66.97 26.75
CA ARG A 925 8.01 -66.19 27.08
C ARG A 925 7.32 -65.82 25.78
N GLN A 926 5.99 -65.70 25.81
CA GLN A 926 5.23 -65.34 24.63
C GLN A 926 4.96 -63.84 24.61
N THR A 927 5.18 -63.22 23.46
CA THR A 927 4.91 -61.82 23.15
C THR A 927 3.73 -61.76 22.19
N VAL A 928 2.70 -61.01 22.56
CA VAL A 928 1.48 -60.82 21.78
C VAL A 928 1.42 -59.34 21.41
N THR A 929 1.58 -59.03 20.13
CA THR A 929 1.50 -57.67 19.60
C THR A 929 0.20 -57.52 18.84
N TYR A 930 -0.64 -56.58 19.25
CA TYR A 930 -1.86 -56.19 18.57
C TYR A 930 -1.64 -54.81 17.93
N ILE A 931 -1.78 -54.70 16.61
CA ILE A 931 -1.61 -53.44 15.89
C ILE A 931 -2.96 -52.74 15.82
N ILE A 932 -3.05 -51.57 16.43
CA ILE A 932 -4.24 -50.73 16.41
C ILE A 932 -4.24 -49.93 15.10
N PRO A 933 -5.20 -50.14 14.18
CA PRO A 933 -5.31 -49.33 12.97
C PRO A 933 -5.85 -47.93 13.31
N PRO A 934 -5.52 -46.91 12.50
CA PRO A 934 -6.07 -45.56 12.69
C PRO A 934 -7.57 -45.50 12.34
N GLY A 935 -8.37 -44.82 13.17
CA GLY A 935 -9.78 -44.48 12.92
C GLY A 935 -10.77 -45.50 13.49
N GLU A 936 -11.99 -45.50 12.96
CA GLU A 936 -13.01 -46.48 13.34
C GLU A 936 -12.69 -47.87 12.80
N PHE A 937 -12.58 -48.85 13.70
CA PHE A 937 -12.40 -50.25 13.32
C PHE A 937 -13.24 -51.19 14.17
N GLU A 938 -13.51 -52.36 13.63
CA GLU A 938 -14.14 -53.49 14.33
C GLU A 938 -13.28 -54.72 14.10
N ASP A 939 -12.83 -55.37 15.17
CA ASP A 939 -12.08 -56.62 15.11
C ASP A 939 -12.61 -57.63 16.15
N ASP A 940 -12.78 -58.87 15.70
CA ASP A 940 -13.08 -60.00 16.57
C ASP A 940 -11.79 -60.77 16.89
N LEU A 941 -11.33 -60.64 18.13
CA LEU A 941 -10.19 -61.38 18.66
C LEU A 941 -10.65 -62.69 19.30
N THR A 942 -10.26 -63.82 18.73
CA THR A 942 -10.55 -65.14 19.30
C THR A 942 -9.30 -65.71 19.93
N PHE A 943 -9.32 -66.17 21.19
CA PHE A 943 -8.14 -66.77 21.83
C PHE A 943 -8.47 -67.78 22.95
N ARG A 944 -7.47 -68.56 23.37
CA ARG A 944 -7.50 -69.37 24.60
C ARG A 944 -6.26 -69.12 25.44
N ILE A 945 -6.40 -69.23 26.75
CA ILE A 945 -5.28 -69.10 27.69
C ILE A 945 -4.84 -70.51 28.11
N GLN A 946 -3.56 -70.80 27.93
CA GLN A 946 -2.88 -72.01 28.37
C GLN A 946 -1.90 -71.68 29.51
N ILE A 947 -2.14 -72.23 30.69
CA ILE A 947 -1.23 -72.19 31.84
C ILE A 947 -0.52 -73.54 31.94
N GLY A 948 0.73 -73.59 31.51
CA GLY A 948 1.58 -74.77 31.55
C GLY A 948 1.98 -75.18 32.97
N TRP A 949 2.33 -76.46 33.13
CA TRP A 949 2.80 -77.02 34.41
C TRP A 949 4.01 -76.31 35.00
N ILE A 950 4.85 -75.69 34.16
CA ILE A 950 6.03 -74.98 34.62
C ILE A 950 5.67 -73.75 35.48
N TYR A 951 4.57 -73.05 35.14
CA TYR A 951 4.06 -71.94 35.93
C TYR A 951 3.60 -72.41 37.32
N PHE A 952 2.81 -73.49 37.37
CA PHE A 952 2.39 -74.11 38.65
C PHE A 952 3.58 -74.63 39.46
N LEU A 953 4.58 -75.24 38.84
CA LEU A 953 5.76 -75.73 39.54
C LEU A 953 6.57 -74.58 40.14
N ILE A 954 6.71 -73.45 39.44
CA ILE A 954 7.37 -72.25 39.96
C ILE A 954 6.60 -71.71 41.18
N GLN A 955 5.27 -71.60 41.09
CA GLN A 955 4.43 -71.05 42.16
C GLN A 955 4.35 -71.95 43.41
N PHE A 956 4.28 -73.28 43.22
CA PHE A 956 3.96 -74.22 44.30
C PHE A 956 5.13 -75.09 44.80
N TRP A 957 6.37 -74.88 44.35
CA TRP A 957 7.52 -75.76 44.71
C TRP A 957 7.81 -75.87 46.22
N VAL A 958 7.42 -74.86 47.00
CA VAL A 958 7.61 -74.82 48.46
C VAL A 958 6.73 -75.83 49.21
N TYR A 959 5.53 -76.16 48.70
CA TYR A 959 4.62 -77.10 49.36
C TYR A 959 5.10 -78.56 49.35
N PRO A 960 5.49 -79.17 48.22
CA PRO A 960 6.00 -80.53 48.21
C PRO A 960 7.33 -80.66 48.95
N THR A 961 8.15 -79.60 49.02
CA THR A 961 9.38 -79.60 49.83
C THR A 961 9.07 -79.60 51.34
N ILE A 962 8.09 -78.81 51.82
CA ILE A 962 7.61 -78.87 53.21
C ILE A 962 7.03 -80.25 53.54
N VAL A 963 6.20 -80.81 52.66
CA VAL A 963 5.64 -82.16 52.84
C VAL A 963 6.76 -83.20 52.86
N LEU A 964 7.76 -83.13 51.97
CA LEU A 964 8.93 -84.01 51.98
C LEU A 964 9.74 -83.87 53.28
N ILE A 965 9.96 -82.66 53.79
CA ILE A 965 10.63 -82.42 55.08
C ILE A 965 9.82 -83.03 56.23
N LEU A 966 8.50 -82.82 56.27
CA LEU A 966 7.62 -83.42 57.27
C LEU A 966 7.59 -84.95 57.18
N LEU A 967 7.63 -85.51 55.97
CA LEU A 967 7.67 -86.96 55.72
C LEU A 967 9.02 -87.55 56.14
N VAL A 968 10.13 -86.85 55.86
CA VAL A 968 11.48 -87.19 56.36
C VAL A 968 11.53 -87.12 57.89
N LEU A 969 10.98 -86.07 58.50
CA LEU A 969 10.87 -85.94 59.96
C LEU A 969 9.99 -87.02 60.56
N PHE A 970 8.86 -87.36 59.94
CA PHE A 970 7.96 -88.43 60.35
C PHE A 970 8.64 -89.80 60.28
N ILE A 971 9.33 -90.11 59.18
CA ILE A 971 10.15 -91.32 59.01
C ILE A 971 11.24 -91.36 60.08
N ARG A 972 11.94 -90.25 60.33
CA ARG A 972 13.01 -90.14 61.33
C ARG A 972 12.46 -90.33 62.75
N ARG A 973 11.27 -89.79 63.07
CA ARG A 973 10.57 -89.97 64.35
C ARG A 973 10.10 -91.41 64.54
N ARG A 974 9.59 -92.06 63.48
CA ARG A 974 9.21 -93.49 63.48
C ARG A 974 10.42 -94.40 63.67
N ARG A 975 11.55 -94.11 63.00
CA ARG A 975 12.83 -94.80 63.20
C ARG A 975 13.37 -94.62 64.62
N ARG A 976 13.32 -93.42 65.20
CA ARG A 976 13.70 -93.17 66.60
C ARG A 976 12.81 -93.92 67.60
N LYS A 977 11.48 -93.94 67.40
CA LYS A 977 10.55 -94.74 68.25
C LYS A 977 10.82 -96.24 68.14
N LYS A 978 11.11 -96.77 66.94
CA LYS A 978 11.51 -98.18 66.75
C LYS A 978 12.86 -98.49 67.41
N LYS A 979 13.85 -97.58 67.35
CA LYS A 979 15.14 -97.73 68.07
C LYS A 979 14.95 -97.72 69.59
N LYS A 980 14.12 -96.82 70.15
CA LYS A 980 13.79 -96.79 71.58
C LYS A 980 13.03 -98.05 72.05
N LYS A 981 12.09 -98.57 71.25
CA LYS A 981 11.40 -99.85 71.57
C LYS A 981 12.34 -101.06 71.53
N LYS A 982 13.31 -101.10 70.60
CA LYS A 982 14.34 -102.15 70.57
C LYS A 982 15.31 -102.05 71.76
N ALA A 983 15.70 -100.85 72.18
CA ALA A 983 16.52 -100.65 73.39
C ALA A 983 15.78 -101.04 74.68
N MET A 984 14.47 -100.78 74.76
CA MET A 984 13.64 -101.16 75.91
C MET A 984 13.39 -102.68 76.01
N MET A 985 13.38 -103.40 74.88
CA MET A 985 13.30 -104.87 74.86
C MET A 985 14.64 -105.54 75.15
N ALA A 986 15.78 -104.93 74.77
CA ALA A 986 17.10 -105.40 75.17
C ALA A 986 17.35 -105.30 76.69
N ASN A 987 16.87 -104.23 77.34
CA ASN A 987 16.96 -104.07 78.80
C ASN A 987 16.05 -105.01 79.61
N ARG A 988 15.04 -105.65 79.00
CA ARG A 988 14.17 -106.65 79.67
C ARG A 988 14.72 -108.08 79.62
N GLN A 989 15.72 -108.35 78.78
CA GLN A 989 16.34 -109.67 78.64
C GLN A 989 17.60 -109.84 79.52
N ALA A 990 18.13 -108.76 80.10
CA ALA A 990 19.35 -108.76 80.92
C ALA A 990 19.11 -108.82 82.45
N SER A 991 17.86 -108.81 82.91
CA SER A 991 17.51 -108.76 84.35
C SER A 991 17.03 -110.10 84.94
N ILE A 992 17.14 -111.21 84.19
CA ILE A 992 16.75 -112.55 84.65
C ILE A 992 17.89 -113.52 84.29
N ASN A 993 19.06 -113.34 84.90
CA ASN A 993 20.00 -114.43 85.20
C ASN A 993 21.18 -113.91 86.03
N LYS A 994 21.44 -114.60 87.15
CA LYS A 994 22.55 -114.44 88.12
C LYS A 994 22.44 -113.30 89.12
N ALA A 995 21.64 -113.57 90.15
CA ALA A 995 22.06 -113.33 91.53
C ALA A 995 22.97 -114.49 91.98
N GLN A 996 24.21 -114.21 92.37
CA GLN A 996 24.92 -114.91 93.46
C GLN A 996 26.16 -114.10 93.85
N PHE A 997 26.28 -113.90 95.16
CA PHE A 997 27.12 -112.97 95.92
C PHE A 997 28.63 -113.22 95.85
N SER A 998 29.43 -112.20 96.19
CA SER A 998 30.29 -112.23 97.39
C SER A 998 30.89 -110.85 97.68
N ASP A 999 30.84 -110.47 98.96
CA ASP A 999 31.60 -109.39 99.60
C ASP A 999 33.09 -109.75 99.70
N GLY A 1000 33.95 -108.73 99.59
CA GLY A 1000 35.35 -108.79 100.04
C GLY A 1000 36.38 -108.58 98.93
N GLU A 1001 36.61 -107.33 98.52
CA GLU A 1001 37.97 -106.81 98.31
C GLU A 1001 37.93 -105.28 98.28
N PHE A 1002 38.25 -104.73 99.45
CA PHE A 1002 38.57 -103.35 99.72
C PHE A 1002 40.07 -103.17 99.42
N SER A 1003 40.44 -102.00 98.92
CA SER A 1003 41.81 -101.44 98.79
C SER A 1003 42.63 -101.74 97.54
N ASP A 1004 43.23 -100.64 97.07
CA ASP A 1004 44.39 -100.49 96.19
C ASP A 1004 44.29 -100.82 94.70
N LEU A 1005 44.01 -99.77 93.91
CA LEU A 1005 45.03 -98.99 93.18
C LEU A 1005 44.30 -97.86 92.42
N VAL A 1006 44.11 -96.66 92.98
CA VAL A 1006 45.08 -95.54 93.05
C VAL A 1006 45.87 -95.34 91.76
N GLY A 1007 45.60 -94.24 91.05
CA GLY A 1007 46.39 -93.79 89.91
C GLY A 1007 45.79 -92.61 89.14
N TYR A 1008 45.84 -91.41 89.73
CA TYR A 1008 46.06 -90.07 89.12
C TYR A 1008 45.91 -89.90 87.59
N SER A 1009 45.26 -88.86 87.06
CA SER A 1009 45.67 -87.45 87.20
C SER A 1009 44.67 -86.50 86.50
N SER A 1010 44.58 -85.28 87.02
CA SER A 1010 43.98 -84.07 86.44
C SER A 1010 44.85 -83.52 85.27
N PRO A 1011 44.40 -82.52 84.47
CA PRO A 1011 44.30 -81.14 84.95
C PRO A 1011 43.08 -80.35 84.47
N ALA A 1012 42.71 -79.37 85.31
CA ALA A 1012 41.97 -78.19 84.94
C ALA A 1012 42.89 -77.14 84.28
N LEU A 1013 42.33 -76.29 83.42
CA LEU A 1013 42.75 -74.91 83.11
C LEU A 1013 41.45 -74.19 82.65
N VAL A 1014 40.77 -73.30 83.38
CA VAL A 1014 41.11 -72.05 84.08
C VAL A 1014 41.19 -70.82 83.16
N ARG A 1015 40.20 -69.93 83.36
CA ARG A 1015 40.15 -68.45 83.34
C ARG A 1015 40.47 -67.67 82.06
N GLY A 1016 39.56 -66.73 81.77
CA GLY A 1016 39.73 -65.36 82.27
C GLY A 1016 39.68 -64.25 81.22
N GLU A 1017 38.65 -63.41 81.33
CA GLU A 1017 38.61 -61.94 81.16
C GLU A 1017 40.00 -61.24 81.27
N THR A 1018 40.34 -60.14 80.57
CA THR A 1018 39.60 -58.92 80.17
C THR A 1018 40.53 -57.96 79.36
N ILE A 1019 39.91 -56.91 78.78
CA ILE A 1019 40.41 -55.52 78.58
C ILE A 1019 41.21 -55.16 77.29
N GLU A 1020 40.55 -54.30 76.50
CA GLU A 1020 41.02 -53.10 75.77
C GLU A 1020 42.16 -53.14 74.73
N GLN A 1021 41.72 -52.87 73.49
CA GLN A 1021 42.18 -51.83 72.55
C GLN A 1021 43.64 -51.73 72.06
N MET A 1022 43.67 -51.49 70.73
CA MET A 1022 44.58 -50.67 69.92
C MET A 1022 45.69 -51.34 69.09
N ALA A 1023 45.41 -51.33 67.77
CA ALA A 1023 46.21 -50.76 66.68
C ALA A 1023 47.48 -51.56 66.24
N ASP A 1024 47.86 -51.65 64.98
CA ASP A 1024 47.54 -50.88 63.78
C ASP A 1024 48.09 -51.58 62.51
N VAL A 1025 47.69 -51.05 61.34
CA VAL A 1025 48.34 -51.03 60.01
C VAL A 1025 47.96 -52.09 58.95
N ASP A 1026 47.20 -51.59 57.95
CA ASP A 1026 47.22 -51.83 56.48
C ASP A 1026 46.98 -53.25 55.90
N GLU A 1027 46.40 -53.45 54.71
CA GLU A 1027 46.15 -52.58 53.54
C GLU A 1027 45.00 -53.19 52.66
N ARG A 1028 44.24 -52.31 51.97
CA ARG A 1028 43.69 -52.41 50.58
C ARG A 1028 42.36 -53.17 50.22
N SER A 1029 41.39 -52.34 49.81
CA SER A 1029 40.51 -52.37 48.60
C SER A 1029 39.72 -53.67 48.30
N PHE A 1030 38.39 -53.69 48.22
CA PHE A 1030 37.47 -52.92 47.37
C PHE A 1030 36.07 -52.81 48.01
#